data_AF-A0A556QU88-F1
#
_entry.id   AF-A0A556QU88-F1
#
_cell.length_a   1.000
_cell.length_b   1.000
_cell.length_c   1.000
_cell.angle_alpha   90.00
_cell.angle_beta   90.00
_cell.angle_gamma   90.00
#
_symmetry.space_group_name_H-M   'P 1'
#
loop_
_entity.id
_entity.type
_entity.pdbx_description
1 polymer ?
#
loop_
_entity_poly.entity_id
_entity_poly.type
_entity_poly.pdbx_seq_one_letter_code
_entity_poly.pdbx_strand_id
1 'polypeptide(L)'
;MAFATFNIKGYKSGLVGIGKHIDRSCREAKKTGNFEDKEEKHLTEELGLHIDPSRTYLNEELVDTGGKSLSELVEKRISEGYKLSKAIRSDAVKALGLVMTGSHDRMKEIESNEKLFESWKKANWDFACKEFGGEKNIVRFSIHRDERTPHIHCVVVPITPDGRLSAKYYKDGIIKLQGYQNRYAEAMSPFGLERGIEVSLTGRKHTTSKEYYKSINKIEREIVAEIKHINTLNPFHREQAKEELEKIQDKLRSLEEENRGFKQEVIYSRNTHKTLIEHRINNDLERVKHEVNLIQHAASMGYVLDKEKSSNTWAVMEKENDKILIKNGPNQNGHWMYKSLVDEQEKGTIVDFMQKRGFSYQSICGLSSRHLDDRVIKDQKSLSVEMEDALSQRYIAQEAFDRIVEHKKGNYLACRGIDQDVYDCYAGVKVGNQAVFALYRDIDSNGKGTICSTISYQFYAKGTMSDGGCFNSTKYFQKGLPRGLSVLVDYNVPVKHIVVSESPIDALSYKQLDRPLDGTMYVSTCGSLSEDVKRELANVFSNAKENGWSVTLAFDNDKAGSHMDKEVRELADACLVNCKSSIPSQFKDWNEELVYSLGRQEMLKKLQKELVTSGQEHELRKQHERGPTVMGMEIPCE
;
A
#
# COMPACT_ATOMS: atom_id res chain seq x y z
N MET A 1 6.49 25.78 -10.80
CA MET A 1 5.55 24.69 -10.48
C MET A 1 4.38 25.24 -9.70
N ALA A 2 3.21 24.68 -9.89
CA ALA A 2 2.01 25.02 -9.13
C ALA A 2 1.39 23.76 -8.52
N PHE A 3 0.98 23.84 -7.26
CA PHE A 3 0.41 22.73 -6.50
C PHE A 3 -1.07 22.94 -6.23
N ALA A 4 -1.83 21.86 -6.29
CA ALA A 4 -3.19 21.80 -5.79
C ALA A 4 -3.17 21.86 -4.25
N THR A 5 -3.98 22.73 -3.67
CA THR A 5 -4.08 22.91 -2.22
C THR A 5 -5.48 22.55 -1.74
N PHE A 6 -5.57 21.58 -0.85
CA PHE A 6 -6.81 21.10 -0.25
C PHE A 6 -6.66 20.91 1.25
N ASN A 7 -7.58 21.44 2.04
CA ASN A 7 -7.58 21.32 3.51
C ASN A 7 -8.99 21.02 4.02
N ILE A 8 -9.09 20.23 5.08
CA ILE A 8 -10.33 19.88 5.78
C ILE A 8 -10.23 20.30 7.25
N LYS A 9 -11.08 21.24 7.68
CA LYS A 9 -11.27 21.63 9.09
C LYS A 9 -12.62 21.09 9.59
N GLY A 10 -12.67 20.58 10.82
CA GLY A 10 -13.93 20.18 11.46
C GLY A 10 -14.46 21.29 12.38
N TYR A 11 -15.74 21.63 12.26
CA TYR A 11 -16.42 22.60 13.12
C TYR A 11 -17.34 21.90 14.12
N LYS A 12 -17.04 22.06 15.41
CA LYS A 12 -17.94 21.71 16.52
C LYS A 12 -18.79 22.93 16.92
N SER A 13 -18.12 24.08 17.00
CA SER A 13 -18.61 25.44 17.21
C SER A 13 -18.07 26.36 16.09
N GLY A 14 -18.33 27.67 16.16
CA GLY A 14 -17.70 28.65 15.25
C GLY A 14 -18.39 28.87 13.90
N LEU A 15 -19.49 28.16 13.60
CA LEU A 15 -20.22 28.29 12.33
C LEU A 15 -20.66 29.72 12.02
N VAL A 16 -20.95 30.53 13.04
CA VAL A 16 -21.31 31.94 12.89
C VAL A 16 -20.12 32.77 12.41
N GLY A 17 -18.93 32.54 12.96
CA GLY A 17 -17.72 33.29 12.60
C GLY A 17 -17.29 33.01 11.17
N ILE A 18 -17.17 31.72 10.82
CA ILE A 18 -16.83 31.33 9.45
C ILE A 18 -17.94 31.72 8.45
N GLY A 19 -19.22 31.62 8.83
CA GLY A 19 -20.32 32.08 7.98
C GLY A 19 -20.23 33.56 7.64
N LYS A 20 -19.98 34.42 8.65
CA LYS A 20 -19.76 35.87 8.43
C LYS A 20 -18.56 36.16 7.54
N HIS A 21 -17.48 35.41 7.70
CA HIS A 21 -16.30 35.54 6.84
C HIS A 21 -16.66 35.18 5.39
N ILE A 22 -17.33 34.06 5.16
CA ILE A 22 -17.77 33.63 3.81
C ILE A 22 -18.72 34.67 3.19
N ASP A 23 -19.67 35.18 3.95
CA ASP A 23 -20.71 36.10 3.47
C ASP A 23 -20.22 37.54 3.31
N ARG A 24 -18.99 37.85 3.76
CA ARG A 24 -18.46 39.23 3.90
C ARG A 24 -19.41 40.16 4.67
N SER A 25 -20.27 39.58 5.51
CA SER A 25 -21.31 40.30 6.24
C SER A 25 -20.79 40.70 7.63
N CYS A 26 -20.07 41.82 7.70
CA CYS A 26 -19.66 42.42 8.98
C CYS A 26 -20.71 43.36 9.60
N ARG A 27 -21.91 43.49 9.01
CA ARG A 27 -22.96 44.36 9.55
C ARG A 27 -23.87 43.61 10.53
N GLU A 28 -24.16 44.28 11.64
CA GLU A 28 -24.84 43.81 12.85
C GLU A 28 -26.08 42.93 12.57
N ALA A 29 -26.04 41.66 12.97
CA ALA A 29 -27.22 40.82 13.10
C ALA A 29 -27.53 40.61 14.58
N LYS A 30 -28.81 40.80 14.94
CA LYS A 30 -29.38 40.77 16.29
C LYS A 30 -28.78 39.65 17.16
N LYS A 31 -28.43 40.00 18.41
CA LYS A 31 -28.00 39.07 19.46
C LYS A 31 -28.99 37.91 19.62
N THR A 32 -28.73 36.77 18.99
CA THR A 32 -29.35 35.48 19.32
C THR A 32 -28.30 34.65 20.04
N GLY A 33 -28.33 34.73 21.38
CA GLY A 33 -27.19 34.49 22.26
C GLY A 33 -26.74 33.06 22.52
N ASN A 34 -26.62 32.16 21.53
CA ASN A 34 -26.25 30.76 21.82
C ASN A 34 -24.98 30.20 21.16
N PHE A 35 -24.24 30.93 20.32
CA PHE A 35 -22.97 30.43 19.79
C PHE A 35 -21.98 31.57 19.51
N GLU A 36 -21.27 32.05 20.54
CA GLU A 36 -20.06 32.86 20.36
C GLU A 36 -18.85 32.11 20.93
N ASP A 37 -17.90 31.79 20.05
CA ASP A 37 -16.58 31.30 20.43
C ASP A 37 -15.63 32.50 20.50
N LYS A 38 -14.96 32.72 21.64
CA LYS A 38 -14.09 33.90 21.85
C LYS A 38 -12.85 33.89 20.94
N GLU A 39 -12.41 32.71 20.48
CA GLU A 39 -11.22 32.57 19.63
C GLU A 39 -11.43 33.03 18.17
N GLU A 40 -12.66 32.96 17.63
CA GLU A 40 -12.95 33.31 16.23
C GLU A 40 -13.43 34.77 16.03
N LYS A 41 -13.67 35.52 17.12
CA LYS A 41 -14.06 36.95 17.05
C LYS A 41 -13.00 37.81 16.33
N HIS A 42 -11.73 37.42 16.41
CA HIS A 42 -10.60 38.13 15.81
C HIS A 42 -10.25 37.71 14.37
N LEU A 43 -10.84 36.64 13.83
CA LEU A 43 -10.58 36.23 12.43
C LEU A 43 -10.97 37.32 11.43
N THR A 44 -12.05 38.04 11.72
CA THR A 44 -12.57 39.09 10.84
C THR A 44 -11.70 40.35 10.89
N GLU A 45 -11.21 40.73 12.08
CA GLU A 45 -10.33 41.88 12.27
C GLU A 45 -8.93 41.64 11.69
N GLU A 46 -8.39 40.43 11.82
CA GLU A 46 -7.04 40.09 11.33
C GLU A 46 -7.01 39.72 9.83
N LEU A 47 -8.01 39.01 9.31
CA LEU A 47 -8.09 38.68 7.87
C LEU A 47 -8.66 39.83 7.03
N GLY A 48 -9.46 40.72 7.65
CA GLY A 48 -10.05 41.89 6.97
C GLY A 48 -9.02 42.87 6.41
N LEU A 49 -7.78 42.85 6.90
CA LEU A 49 -6.65 43.63 6.36
C LEU A 49 -6.18 43.15 4.97
N HIS A 50 -6.56 41.94 4.57
CA HIS A 50 -6.13 41.30 3.32
C HIS A 50 -7.28 41.04 2.34
N ILE A 51 -8.48 41.52 2.67
CA ILE A 51 -9.64 41.56 1.77
C ILE A 51 -9.59 42.87 1.00
N ASP A 52 -9.72 42.81 -0.31
CA ASP A 52 -9.90 43.95 -1.20
C ASP A 52 -11.41 44.19 -1.41
N PRO A 53 -12.03 45.18 -0.71
CA PRO A 53 -13.47 45.41 -0.79
C PRO A 53 -13.93 45.79 -2.19
N SER A 54 -13.02 46.33 -3.01
CA SER A 54 -13.33 46.69 -4.40
C SER A 54 -13.57 45.46 -5.27
N ARG A 55 -13.14 44.27 -4.85
CA ARG A 55 -13.26 43.01 -5.60
C ARG A 55 -14.30 42.06 -5.03
N THR A 56 -14.92 42.36 -3.89
CA THR A 56 -15.91 41.47 -3.24
C THR A 56 -17.12 41.16 -4.12
N TYR A 57 -17.48 42.06 -5.04
CA TYR A 57 -18.56 41.81 -6.02
C TYR A 57 -18.25 40.65 -6.99
N LEU A 58 -16.98 40.23 -7.09
CA LEU A 58 -16.55 39.10 -7.91
C LEU A 58 -16.73 37.75 -7.19
N ASN A 59 -17.02 37.75 -5.88
CA ASN A 59 -17.26 36.51 -5.16
C ASN A 59 -18.55 35.85 -5.64
N GLU A 60 -18.57 34.53 -5.65
CA GLU A 60 -19.69 33.75 -6.18
C GLU A 60 -20.11 32.68 -5.18
N GLU A 61 -21.41 32.46 -5.01
CA GLU A 61 -21.96 31.37 -4.19
C GLU A 61 -22.74 30.43 -5.13
N LEU A 62 -22.37 29.16 -5.16
CA LEU A 62 -23.01 28.16 -6.04
C LEU A 62 -24.18 27.43 -5.37
N VAL A 63 -24.32 27.54 -4.04
CA VAL A 63 -25.45 26.97 -3.32
C VAL A 63 -26.51 28.03 -3.07
N ASP A 64 -27.77 27.75 -3.41
CA ASP A 64 -28.87 28.61 -3.00
C ASP A 64 -29.06 28.55 -1.47
N THR A 65 -28.66 29.61 -0.80
CA THR A 65 -28.74 29.74 0.66
C THR A 65 -30.13 30.15 1.14
N GLY A 66 -30.97 30.67 0.25
CA GLY A 66 -32.25 31.30 0.62
C GLY A 66 -32.12 32.39 1.68
N GLY A 67 -30.96 33.07 1.75
CA GLY A 67 -30.67 34.12 2.73
C GLY A 67 -30.43 33.62 4.17
N LYS A 68 -30.29 32.30 4.37
CA LYS A 68 -30.06 31.70 5.69
C LYS A 68 -28.60 31.76 6.10
N SER A 69 -28.38 31.89 7.40
CA SER A 69 -27.05 31.77 7.98
C SER A 69 -26.49 30.36 7.83
N LEU A 70 -25.15 30.24 7.85
CA LEU A 70 -24.49 28.95 7.78
C LEU A 70 -24.97 27.98 8.87
N SER A 71 -25.15 28.47 10.10
CA SER A 71 -25.64 27.66 11.21
C SER A 71 -27.03 27.08 10.92
N GLU A 72 -27.94 27.88 10.37
CA GLU A 72 -29.30 27.42 10.01
C GLU A 72 -29.28 26.39 8.89
N LEU A 73 -28.42 26.56 7.88
CA LEU A 73 -28.27 25.59 6.79
C LEU A 73 -27.70 24.26 7.29
N VAL A 74 -26.70 24.31 8.18
CA VAL A 74 -26.13 23.10 8.81
C VAL A 74 -27.19 22.38 9.64
N GLU A 75 -27.91 23.08 10.50
CA GLU A 75 -28.96 22.46 11.35
C GLU A 75 -30.11 21.90 10.50
N LYS A 76 -30.53 22.61 9.44
CA LYS A 76 -31.52 22.10 8.48
C LYS A 76 -31.05 20.79 7.83
N ARG A 77 -29.80 20.74 7.36
CA ARG A 77 -29.30 19.52 6.70
C ARG A 77 -29.15 18.36 7.69
N ILE A 78 -28.77 18.64 8.94
CA ILE A 78 -28.72 17.65 10.02
C ILE A 78 -30.12 17.08 10.28
N SER A 79 -31.14 17.94 10.42
CA SER A 79 -32.51 17.48 10.70
C SER A 79 -33.10 16.63 9.57
N GLU A 80 -32.76 16.92 8.31
CA GLU A 80 -33.17 16.13 7.14
C GLU A 80 -32.41 14.79 7.01
N GLY A 81 -31.17 14.73 7.51
CA GLY A 81 -30.24 13.62 7.23
C GLY A 81 -30.03 12.63 8.35
N TYR A 82 -30.19 13.08 9.59
CA TYR A 82 -29.90 12.28 10.77
C TYR A 82 -31.06 11.31 11.05
N LYS A 83 -30.78 10.00 11.02
CA LYS A 83 -31.80 8.94 11.10
C LYS A 83 -31.79 8.16 12.41
N LEU A 84 -30.85 8.43 13.30
CA LEU A 84 -30.78 7.71 14.57
C LEU A 84 -31.74 8.32 15.61
N SER A 85 -32.25 7.50 16.51
CA SER A 85 -33.11 7.93 17.62
C SER A 85 -32.36 8.58 18.78
N LYS A 86 -31.02 8.49 18.79
CA LYS A 86 -30.18 9.06 19.85
C LYS A 86 -29.97 10.55 19.61
N ALA A 87 -29.91 11.34 20.68
CA ALA A 87 -29.52 12.73 20.59
C ALA A 87 -28.09 12.89 20.03
N ILE A 88 -27.88 13.91 19.21
CA ILE A 88 -26.55 14.27 18.72
C ILE A 88 -25.73 14.80 19.89
N ARG A 89 -24.52 14.25 20.07
CA ARG A 89 -23.58 14.68 21.13
C ARG A 89 -23.24 16.16 20.99
N SER A 90 -23.14 16.87 22.11
CA SER A 90 -22.90 18.33 22.13
C SER A 90 -21.56 18.75 21.51
N ASP A 91 -20.55 17.88 21.58
CA ASP A 91 -19.22 18.10 21.01
C ASP A 91 -19.04 17.43 19.63
N ALA A 92 -20.15 17.06 18.97
CA ALA A 92 -20.14 16.55 17.61
C ALA A 92 -19.53 17.59 16.67
N VAL A 93 -18.74 17.12 15.72
CA VAL A 93 -18.37 17.95 14.56
C VAL A 93 -19.60 18.03 13.66
N LYS A 94 -20.22 19.21 13.62
CA LYS A 94 -21.46 19.48 12.88
C LYS A 94 -21.22 19.76 11.40
N ALA A 95 -20.06 20.31 11.05
CA ALA A 95 -19.69 20.59 9.67
C ALA A 95 -18.19 20.36 9.41
N LEU A 96 -17.84 20.15 8.15
CA LEU A 96 -16.48 20.14 7.62
C LEU A 96 -16.30 21.34 6.69
N GLY A 97 -15.31 22.17 6.96
CA GLY A 97 -14.86 23.22 6.04
C GLY A 97 -13.77 22.70 5.14
N LEU A 98 -14.00 22.80 3.85
CA LEU A 98 -13.07 22.49 2.79
C LEU A 98 -12.53 23.80 2.24
N VAL A 99 -11.20 23.93 2.19
CA VAL A 99 -10.52 25.01 1.46
C VAL A 99 -9.88 24.40 0.23
N MET A 100 -10.26 24.88 -0.95
CA MET A 100 -9.81 24.37 -2.25
C MET A 100 -9.20 25.53 -3.05
N THR A 101 -7.92 25.42 -3.40
CA THR A 101 -7.17 26.43 -4.15
C THR A 101 -5.93 25.80 -4.80
N GLY A 102 -5.00 26.63 -5.29
CA GLY A 102 -3.72 26.24 -5.83
C GLY A 102 -2.63 27.29 -5.58
N SER A 103 -1.44 27.08 -6.15
CA SER A 103 -0.37 28.08 -6.08
C SER A 103 -0.78 29.42 -6.71
N HIS A 104 -0.40 30.51 -6.06
CA HIS A 104 -0.85 31.87 -6.35
C HIS A 104 -0.78 32.25 -7.84
N ASP A 105 0.40 32.17 -8.44
CA ASP A 105 0.63 32.61 -9.83
C ASP A 105 -0.28 31.83 -10.80
N ARG A 106 -0.36 30.51 -10.63
CA ARG A 106 -1.20 29.66 -11.47
C ARG A 106 -2.69 29.92 -11.26
N MET A 107 -3.12 30.18 -10.03
CA MET A 107 -4.51 30.55 -9.76
C MET A 107 -4.88 31.90 -10.39
N LYS A 108 -3.93 32.85 -10.48
CA LYS A 108 -4.15 34.11 -11.19
C LYS A 108 -4.25 33.92 -12.70
N GLU A 109 -3.44 33.04 -13.28
CA GLU A 109 -3.59 32.64 -14.68
C GLU A 109 -4.94 31.99 -14.95
N ILE A 110 -5.38 31.06 -14.09
CA ILE A 110 -6.70 30.41 -14.20
C ILE A 110 -7.82 31.45 -14.10
N GLU A 111 -7.79 32.35 -13.10
CA GLU A 111 -8.76 33.42 -12.91
C GLU A 111 -8.85 34.38 -14.11
N SER A 112 -7.74 34.62 -14.80
CA SER A 112 -7.71 35.51 -15.97
C SER A 112 -8.37 34.93 -17.22
N ASN A 113 -8.60 33.61 -17.27
CA ASN A 113 -9.25 32.92 -18.37
C ASN A 113 -10.61 32.38 -17.93
N GLU A 114 -11.69 33.05 -18.34
CA GLU A 114 -13.06 32.74 -17.93
C GLU A 114 -13.43 31.26 -18.12
N LYS A 115 -13.19 30.69 -19.31
CA LYS A 115 -13.51 29.28 -19.58
C LYS A 115 -12.75 28.31 -18.69
N LEU A 116 -11.48 28.61 -18.42
CA LEU A 116 -10.64 27.80 -17.55
C LEU A 116 -11.08 27.94 -16.09
N PHE A 117 -11.45 29.14 -15.65
CA PHE A 117 -11.96 29.42 -14.31
C PHE A 117 -13.31 28.72 -14.06
N GLU A 118 -14.24 28.77 -15.02
CA GLU A 118 -15.51 28.03 -14.94
C GLU A 118 -15.30 26.52 -14.85
N SER A 119 -14.39 26.00 -15.68
CA SER A 119 -14.03 24.58 -15.65
C SER A 119 -13.42 24.20 -14.30
N TRP A 120 -12.60 25.07 -13.71
CA TRP A 120 -12.00 24.87 -12.39
C TRP A 120 -13.05 24.88 -11.28
N LYS A 121 -14.00 25.82 -11.29
CA LYS A 121 -15.12 25.86 -10.34
C LYS A 121 -15.93 24.57 -10.40
N LYS A 122 -16.28 24.13 -11.62
CA LYS A 122 -17.03 22.89 -11.84
C LYS A 122 -16.28 21.65 -11.34
N ALA A 123 -14.99 21.54 -11.65
CA ALA A 123 -14.18 20.40 -11.20
C ALA A 123 -14.11 20.31 -9.66
N ASN A 124 -14.04 21.45 -8.97
CA ASN A 124 -14.08 21.49 -7.50
C ASN A 124 -15.45 21.12 -6.93
N TRP A 125 -16.54 21.57 -7.57
CA TRP A 125 -17.90 21.16 -7.21
C TRP A 125 -18.09 19.64 -7.35
N ASP A 126 -17.71 19.09 -8.51
CA ASP A 126 -17.82 17.67 -8.81
C ASP A 126 -16.99 16.83 -7.83
N PHE A 127 -15.77 17.28 -7.51
CA PHE A 127 -14.92 16.65 -6.49
C PHE A 127 -15.60 16.64 -5.11
N ALA A 128 -16.10 17.79 -4.65
CA ALA A 128 -16.76 17.89 -3.36
C ALA A 128 -18.00 16.97 -3.29
N CYS A 129 -18.83 16.96 -4.34
CA CYS A 129 -20.01 16.11 -4.40
C CYS A 129 -19.66 14.62 -4.34
N LYS A 130 -18.66 14.20 -5.14
CA LYS A 130 -18.22 12.81 -5.19
C LYS A 130 -17.69 12.31 -3.86
N GLU A 131 -16.88 13.12 -3.17
CA GLU A 131 -16.13 12.68 -2.00
C GLU A 131 -16.87 12.86 -0.67
N PHE A 132 -17.86 13.77 -0.61
CA PHE A 132 -18.48 14.22 0.64
C PHE A 132 -19.99 13.99 0.74
N GLY A 133 -20.50 12.95 0.06
CA GLY A 133 -21.89 12.49 0.21
C GLY A 133 -22.90 13.24 -0.64
N GLY A 134 -22.46 13.74 -1.79
CA GLY A 134 -23.29 14.38 -2.81
C GLY A 134 -23.64 15.83 -2.50
N GLU A 135 -24.33 16.46 -3.46
CA GLU A 135 -24.78 17.86 -3.39
C GLU A 135 -25.57 18.16 -2.12
N LYS A 136 -26.39 17.21 -1.65
CA LYS A 136 -27.20 17.37 -0.44
C LYS A 136 -26.37 17.64 0.80
N ASN A 137 -25.14 17.13 0.89
CA ASN A 137 -24.30 17.37 2.06
C ASN A 137 -23.56 18.71 2.00
N ILE A 138 -23.49 19.35 0.84
CA ILE A 138 -22.82 20.64 0.64
C ILE A 138 -23.84 21.74 0.92
N VAL A 139 -23.61 22.49 2.01
CA VAL A 139 -24.49 23.58 2.43
C VAL A 139 -23.99 24.96 2.04
N ARG A 140 -22.71 25.08 1.66
CA ARG A 140 -22.10 26.28 1.07
C ARG A 140 -21.01 25.89 0.09
N PHE A 141 -20.87 26.67 -0.97
CA PHE A 141 -19.77 26.61 -1.91
C PHE A 141 -19.51 28.02 -2.44
N SER A 142 -18.70 28.77 -1.67
CA SER A 142 -18.38 30.17 -1.96
C SER A 142 -16.98 30.30 -2.55
N ILE A 143 -16.87 31.01 -3.66
CA ILE A 143 -15.62 31.33 -4.34
C ILE A 143 -15.23 32.76 -3.98
N HIS A 144 -14.10 32.90 -3.30
CA HIS A 144 -13.53 34.19 -2.93
C HIS A 144 -12.47 34.61 -3.93
N ARG A 145 -12.60 35.82 -4.47
CA ARG A 145 -11.68 36.46 -5.42
C ARG A 145 -11.14 37.79 -4.91
N ASP A 146 -11.69 38.28 -3.82
CA ASP A 146 -11.33 39.51 -3.12
C ASP A 146 -10.13 39.37 -2.17
N GLU A 147 -9.53 38.20 -2.07
CA GLU A 147 -8.29 37.99 -1.32
C GLU A 147 -7.09 37.82 -2.27
N ARG A 148 -5.91 37.56 -1.69
CA ARG A 148 -4.64 37.42 -2.43
C ARG A 148 -4.73 36.35 -3.53
N THR A 149 -5.28 35.18 -3.24
CA THR A 149 -5.38 34.06 -4.17
C THR A 149 -6.83 33.58 -4.25
N PRO A 150 -7.40 33.38 -5.46
CA PRO A 150 -8.72 32.79 -5.60
C PRO A 150 -8.82 31.43 -4.90
N HIS A 151 -9.86 31.25 -4.08
CA HIS A 151 -10.05 30.01 -3.32
C HIS A 151 -11.52 29.76 -3.05
N ILE A 152 -11.86 28.51 -2.75
CA ILE A 152 -13.22 28.09 -2.45
C ILE A 152 -13.32 27.73 -0.97
N HIS A 153 -14.35 28.24 -0.32
CA HIS A 153 -14.88 27.71 0.93
C HIS A 153 -16.08 26.83 0.63
N CYS A 154 -15.91 25.52 0.80
CA CYS A 154 -17.02 24.57 0.73
C CYS A 154 -17.33 24.04 2.12
N VAL A 155 -18.59 24.09 2.54
CA VAL A 155 -19.02 23.61 3.86
C VAL A 155 -19.92 22.40 3.69
N VAL A 156 -19.53 21.29 4.31
CA VAL A 156 -20.17 19.98 4.22
C VAL A 156 -20.74 19.58 5.57
N VAL A 157 -21.98 19.14 5.63
CA VAL A 157 -22.52 18.43 6.80
C VAL A 157 -22.21 16.94 6.66
N PRO A 158 -21.46 16.32 7.59
CA PRO A 158 -20.95 14.96 7.44
C PRO A 158 -22.02 13.91 7.77
N ILE A 159 -23.15 13.93 7.06
CA ILE A 159 -24.16 12.87 7.09
C ILE A 159 -23.63 11.70 6.27
N THR A 160 -23.58 10.53 6.88
CA THR A 160 -23.14 9.29 6.25
C THR A 160 -24.29 8.61 5.51
N PRO A 161 -24.03 7.68 4.58
CA PRO A 161 -25.08 6.96 3.85
C PRO A 161 -26.08 6.22 4.75
N ASP A 162 -25.62 5.71 5.90
CA ASP A 162 -26.42 5.07 6.95
C ASP A 162 -27.15 6.07 7.87
N GLY A 163 -27.09 7.38 7.59
CA GLY A 163 -27.87 8.41 8.28
C GLY A 163 -27.29 8.88 9.61
N ARG A 164 -25.98 8.68 9.86
CA ARG A 164 -25.30 9.20 11.05
C ARG A 164 -24.64 10.54 10.75
N LEU A 165 -24.50 11.38 11.77
CA LEU A 165 -23.61 12.55 11.72
C LEU A 165 -22.22 12.13 12.19
N SER A 166 -21.28 11.97 11.26
CA SER A 166 -19.93 11.45 11.57
C SER A 166 -18.84 12.06 10.72
N ALA A 167 -18.18 13.09 11.24
CA ALA A 167 -16.95 13.61 10.64
C ALA A 167 -15.85 12.53 10.55
N LYS A 168 -15.81 11.58 11.51
CA LYS A 168 -14.87 10.46 11.51
C LYS A 168 -15.01 9.62 10.24
N TYR A 169 -16.23 9.39 9.76
CA TYR A 169 -16.44 8.65 8.50
C TYR A 169 -15.67 9.29 7.32
N TYR A 170 -15.63 10.62 7.26
CA TYR A 170 -14.97 11.35 6.18
C TYR A 170 -13.48 11.59 6.44
N LYS A 171 -13.03 11.91 7.67
CA LYS A 171 -11.65 12.39 7.90
C LYS A 171 -10.77 11.50 8.78
N ASP A 172 -11.18 10.27 9.08
CA ASP A 172 -10.43 9.38 9.97
C ASP A 172 -9.26 8.67 9.28
N GLY A 173 -8.09 8.79 9.90
CA GLY A 173 -6.86 8.12 9.48
C GLY A 173 -6.07 8.85 8.40
N ILE A 174 -4.74 8.73 8.49
CA ILE A 174 -3.78 9.34 7.56
C ILE A 174 -3.99 8.83 6.12
N ILE A 175 -4.27 7.54 5.94
CA ILE A 175 -4.46 6.91 4.64
C ILE A 175 -5.61 7.57 3.87
N LYS A 176 -6.73 7.85 4.53
CA LYS A 176 -7.90 8.47 3.89
C LYS A 176 -7.60 9.91 3.47
N LEU A 177 -6.93 10.67 4.35
CA LEU A 177 -6.52 12.05 4.06
C LEU A 177 -5.50 12.12 2.90
N GLN A 178 -4.53 11.20 2.86
CA GLN A 178 -3.62 11.06 1.71
C GLN A 178 -4.38 10.72 0.43
N GLY A 179 -5.38 9.84 0.52
CA GLY A 179 -6.27 9.50 -0.59
C GLY A 179 -6.98 10.73 -1.16
N TYR A 180 -7.52 11.62 -0.31
CA TYR A 180 -8.11 12.87 -0.78
C TYR A 180 -7.09 13.78 -1.48
N GLN A 181 -5.89 13.93 -0.93
CA GLN A 181 -4.86 14.76 -1.56
C GLN A 181 -4.49 14.24 -2.95
N ASN A 182 -4.40 12.91 -3.12
CA ASN A 182 -4.11 12.28 -4.41
C ASN A 182 -5.23 12.49 -5.42
N ARG A 183 -6.49 12.21 -5.04
CA ARG A 183 -7.65 12.38 -5.93
C ARG A 183 -7.93 13.85 -6.25
N TYR A 184 -7.70 14.76 -5.31
CA TYR A 184 -7.83 16.20 -5.55
C TYR A 184 -6.77 16.68 -6.54
N ALA A 185 -5.52 16.24 -6.40
CA ALA A 185 -4.47 16.56 -7.37
C ALA A 185 -4.77 16.00 -8.77
N GLU A 186 -5.33 14.79 -8.87
CA GLU A 186 -5.79 14.23 -10.14
C GLU A 186 -6.89 15.09 -10.78
N ALA A 187 -7.91 15.48 -10.00
CA ALA A 187 -8.97 16.37 -10.47
C ALA A 187 -8.45 17.75 -10.90
N MET A 188 -7.38 18.24 -10.27
CA MET A 188 -6.78 19.55 -10.53
C MET A 188 -5.67 19.52 -11.59
N SER A 189 -5.22 18.34 -12.02
CA SER A 189 -4.15 18.16 -13.02
C SER A 189 -4.43 18.86 -14.36
N PRO A 190 -5.65 18.84 -14.93
CA PRO A 190 -5.97 19.58 -16.16
C PRO A 190 -5.75 21.10 -16.06
N PHE A 191 -5.73 21.64 -14.84
CA PHE A 191 -5.47 23.05 -14.57
C PHE A 191 -3.99 23.36 -14.34
N GLY A 192 -3.09 22.39 -14.53
CA GLY A 192 -1.65 22.57 -14.30
C GLY A 192 -1.27 22.63 -12.82
N LEU A 193 -2.11 22.08 -11.95
CA LEU A 193 -1.90 22.00 -10.51
C LEU A 193 -1.51 20.56 -10.14
N GLU A 194 -0.33 20.40 -9.55
CA GLU A 194 0.23 19.10 -9.20
C GLU A 194 -0.06 18.71 -7.74
N ARG A 195 0.15 17.43 -7.42
CA ARG A 195 0.10 16.91 -6.06
C ARG A 195 1.21 17.56 -5.20
N GLY A 196 0.84 18.05 -4.01
CA GLY A 196 1.82 18.51 -3.03
C GLY A 196 2.78 17.40 -2.61
N ILE A 197 3.92 17.73 -2.01
CA ILE A 197 4.91 16.73 -1.59
C ILE A 197 4.51 16.14 -0.23
N GLU A 198 4.76 14.85 -0.02
CA GLU A 198 4.43 14.18 1.26
C GLU A 198 5.15 14.78 2.46
N VAL A 199 4.47 14.77 3.61
CA VAL A 199 5.02 15.28 4.88
C VAL A 199 6.22 14.47 5.37
N SER A 200 6.27 13.17 5.05
CA SER A 200 7.42 12.30 5.30
C SER A 200 8.71 12.80 4.65
N LEU A 201 8.59 13.57 3.58
CA LEU A 201 9.71 14.10 2.80
C LEU A 201 9.97 15.59 3.04
N THR A 202 9.02 16.33 3.62
CA THR A 202 9.13 17.79 3.79
C THR A 202 9.13 18.24 5.25
N GLY A 203 8.70 17.41 6.19
CA GLY A 203 8.59 17.76 7.61
C GLY A 203 7.63 18.92 7.93
N ARG A 204 6.91 19.45 6.93
CA ARG A 204 6.10 20.67 7.05
C ARG A 204 4.90 20.46 7.97
N LYS A 205 4.68 21.45 8.83
CA LYS A 205 3.48 21.53 9.69
C LYS A 205 2.55 22.60 9.16
N HIS A 206 1.25 22.40 9.34
CA HIS A 206 0.26 23.42 8.98
C HIS A 206 0.45 24.65 9.88
N THR A 207 0.50 25.82 9.26
CA THR A 207 0.48 27.13 9.92
C THR A 207 -0.88 27.75 9.70
N THR A 208 -1.52 28.23 10.76
CA THR A 208 -2.80 28.93 10.63
C THR A 208 -2.62 30.25 9.89
N SER A 209 -3.66 30.74 9.21
CA SER A 209 -3.60 32.05 8.52
C SER A 209 -3.22 33.18 9.47
N LYS A 210 -3.69 33.13 10.73
CA LYS A 210 -3.33 34.07 11.79
C LYS A 210 -1.83 34.06 12.10
N GLU A 211 -1.25 32.88 12.29
CA GLU A 211 0.19 32.73 12.56
C GLU A 211 1.03 33.19 11.38
N TYR A 212 0.59 32.86 10.16
CA TYR A 212 1.25 33.29 8.93
C TYR A 212 1.23 34.82 8.77
N TYR A 213 0.08 35.47 8.93
CA TYR A 213 0.03 36.93 8.84
C TYR A 213 0.67 37.61 10.04
N LYS A 214 0.68 37.00 11.23
CA LYS A 214 1.42 37.53 12.39
C LYS A 214 2.92 37.56 12.13
N SER A 215 3.49 36.53 11.48
CA SER A 215 4.91 36.54 11.13
C SER A 215 5.23 37.56 10.03
N ILE A 216 4.37 37.65 8.99
CA ILE A 216 4.51 38.66 7.93
C ILE A 216 4.36 40.09 8.47
N ASN A 217 3.30 40.40 9.22
CA ASN A 217 3.05 41.73 9.77
C ASN A 217 4.07 42.12 10.85
N LYS A 218 4.79 41.16 11.45
CA LYS A 218 5.93 41.44 12.33
C LYS A 218 7.10 41.94 11.49
N ILE A 219 7.44 41.23 10.42
CA ILE A 219 8.49 41.63 9.47
C ILE A 219 8.16 42.99 8.84
N GLU A 220 6.93 43.18 8.39
CA GLU A 220 6.48 44.44 7.79
C GLU A 220 6.54 45.61 8.79
N ARG A 221 6.16 45.39 10.05
CA ARG A 221 6.31 46.40 11.11
C ARG A 221 7.76 46.71 11.44
N GLU A 222 8.62 45.70 11.47
CA GLU A 222 10.07 45.90 11.63
C GLU A 222 10.62 46.76 10.47
N ILE A 223 10.29 46.41 9.22
CA ILE A 223 10.67 47.17 8.02
C ILE A 223 10.13 48.61 8.06
N VAL A 224 8.85 48.81 8.39
CA VAL A 224 8.22 50.14 8.44
C VAL A 224 8.79 50.99 9.58
N ALA A 225 9.10 50.40 10.73
CA ALA A 225 9.75 51.09 11.84
C ALA A 225 11.17 51.54 11.45
N GLU A 226 11.94 50.68 10.79
CA GLU A 226 13.27 51.01 10.24
C GLU A 226 13.18 52.15 9.20
N ILE A 227 12.25 52.06 8.24
CA ILE A 227 12.04 53.10 7.20
C ILE A 227 11.64 54.45 7.83
N LYS A 228 10.79 54.43 8.85
CA LYS A 228 10.33 55.65 9.53
C LYS A 228 11.45 56.27 10.36
N HIS A 229 12.30 55.45 10.99
CA HIS A 229 13.50 55.89 11.69
C HIS A 229 14.50 56.56 10.73
N ILE A 230 14.74 55.95 9.56
CA ILE A 230 15.59 56.50 8.50
C ILE A 230 15.07 57.87 8.01
N ASN A 231 13.76 58.02 7.81
CA ASN A 231 13.16 59.29 7.37
C ASN A 231 13.19 60.40 8.44
N THR A 232 13.43 60.06 9.71
CA THR A 232 13.62 61.04 10.80
C THR A 232 15.08 61.41 11.06
N LEU A 233 16.05 60.76 10.38
CA LEU A 233 17.47 61.08 10.52
C LEU A 233 17.80 62.37 9.76
N ASN A 234 18.28 63.37 10.50
CA ASN A 234 18.75 64.65 9.96
C ASN A 234 19.97 64.43 9.03
N PRO A 235 20.21 65.23 7.96
CA PRO A 235 21.24 64.99 6.94
C PRO A 235 22.69 64.88 7.44
N PHE A 236 22.96 65.22 8.70
CA PHE A 236 24.26 65.16 9.35
C PHE A 236 24.62 63.78 9.94
N HIS A 237 23.69 62.82 10.00
CA HIS A 237 23.94 61.43 10.47
C HIS A 237 23.93 60.41 9.31
N ARG A 238 24.54 60.78 8.17
CA ARG A 238 24.68 59.91 6.99
C ARG A 238 25.28 58.54 7.32
N GLU A 239 26.22 58.49 8.26
CA GLU A 239 26.86 57.25 8.73
C GLU A 239 25.86 56.29 9.41
N GLN A 240 25.03 56.79 10.34
CA GLN A 240 24.04 55.97 11.05
C GLN A 240 22.91 55.49 10.14
N ALA A 241 22.44 56.34 9.22
CA ALA A 241 21.46 55.93 8.22
C ALA A 241 22.03 54.84 7.27
N LYS A 242 23.34 54.90 6.99
CA LYS A 242 24.03 53.92 6.15
C LYS A 242 24.19 52.57 6.88
N GLU A 243 24.54 52.58 8.17
CA GLU A 243 24.61 51.35 8.99
C GLU A 243 23.24 50.65 9.12
N GLU A 244 22.16 51.39 9.35
CA GLU A 244 20.82 50.79 9.44
C GLU A 244 20.34 50.23 8.08
N LEU A 245 20.67 50.92 6.98
CA LEU A 245 20.34 50.44 5.64
C LEU A 245 21.15 49.18 5.28
N GLU A 246 22.39 49.08 5.74
CA GLU A 246 23.25 47.90 5.61
C GLU A 246 22.68 46.72 6.41
N LYS A 247 22.19 46.94 7.65
CA LYS A 247 21.49 45.90 8.43
C LYS A 247 20.22 45.39 7.75
N ILE A 248 19.40 46.28 7.16
CA ILE A 248 18.21 45.87 6.40
C ILE A 248 18.63 45.04 5.19
N GLN A 249 19.65 45.48 4.45
CA GLN A 249 20.18 44.77 3.28
C GLN A 249 20.72 43.38 3.64
N ASP A 250 21.40 43.25 4.77
CA ASP A 250 21.91 41.97 5.27
C ASP A 250 20.78 41.04 5.70
N LYS A 251 19.74 41.57 6.36
CA LYS A 251 18.55 40.80 6.72
C LYS A 251 17.77 40.35 5.48
N LEU A 252 17.67 41.20 4.46
CA LEU A 252 17.06 40.86 3.17
C LEU A 252 17.85 39.76 2.46
N ARG A 253 19.18 39.86 2.45
CA ARG A 253 20.09 38.85 1.88
C ARG A 253 19.97 37.51 2.59
N SER A 254 19.91 37.53 3.93
CA SER A 254 19.69 36.34 4.76
C SER A 254 18.34 35.67 4.47
N LEU A 255 17.25 36.45 4.40
CA LEU A 255 15.92 35.94 4.03
C LEU A 255 15.86 35.41 2.59
N GLU A 256 16.58 36.04 1.65
CA GLU A 256 16.70 35.55 0.28
C GLU A 256 17.45 34.22 0.21
N GLU A 257 18.51 34.07 1.00
CA GLU A 257 19.31 32.86 1.10
C GLU A 257 18.53 31.71 1.77
N GLU A 258 17.78 32.00 2.85
CA GLU A 258 16.86 31.05 3.48
C GLU A 258 15.76 30.60 2.50
N ASN A 259 15.15 31.54 1.77
CA ASN A 259 14.17 31.23 0.72
C ASN A 259 14.77 30.40 -0.42
N ARG A 260 16.04 30.64 -0.77
CA ARG A 260 16.76 29.83 -1.77
C ARG A 260 16.99 28.41 -1.26
N GLY A 261 17.38 28.25 0.01
CA GLY A 261 17.49 26.96 0.68
C GLY A 261 16.17 26.18 0.68
N PHE A 262 15.07 26.82 1.08
CA PHE A 262 13.74 26.19 1.05
C PHE A 262 13.30 25.78 -0.36
N LYS A 263 13.62 26.59 -1.38
CA LYS A 263 13.34 26.22 -2.79
C LYS A 263 14.13 24.99 -3.21
N GLN A 264 15.41 24.89 -2.85
CA GLN A 264 16.24 23.72 -3.15
C GLN A 264 15.73 22.46 -2.45
N GLU A 265 15.36 22.56 -1.17
CA GLU A 265 14.79 21.44 -0.40
C GLU A 265 13.48 20.94 -1.03
N VAL A 266 12.60 21.85 -1.45
CA VAL A 266 11.36 21.49 -2.17
C VAL A 266 11.66 20.76 -3.48
N ILE A 267 12.65 21.23 -4.25
CA ILE A 267 13.06 20.57 -5.50
C ILE A 267 13.61 19.17 -5.22
N TYR A 268 14.46 19.03 -4.20
CA TYR A 268 15.01 17.74 -3.79
C TYR A 268 13.92 16.77 -3.36
N SER A 269 13.05 17.15 -2.42
CA SER A 269 11.96 16.29 -1.96
C SER A 269 10.97 15.95 -3.09
N ARG A 270 10.77 16.83 -4.07
CA ARG A 270 9.96 16.55 -5.28
C ARG A 270 10.64 15.50 -6.16
N ASN A 271 11.91 15.65 -6.46
CA ASN A 271 12.64 14.70 -7.30
C ASN A 271 12.63 13.32 -6.64
N THR A 272 12.91 13.26 -5.34
CA THR A 272 12.80 12.02 -4.55
C THR A 272 11.38 11.43 -4.62
N HIS A 273 10.33 12.25 -4.43
CA HIS A 273 8.95 11.77 -4.52
C HIS A 273 8.57 11.28 -5.93
N LYS A 274 8.99 12.00 -6.97
CA LYS A 274 8.76 11.64 -8.38
C LYS A 274 9.44 10.32 -8.70
N THR A 275 10.71 10.15 -8.34
CA THR A 275 11.45 8.90 -8.52
C THR A 275 10.80 7.75 -7.75
N LEU A 276 10.31 7.97 -6.53
CA LEU A 276 9.60 6.95 -5.75
C LEU A 276 8.26 6.54 -6.38
N ILE A 277 7.51 7.50 -6.93
CA ILE A 277 6.26 7.22 -7.66
C ILE A 277 6.56 6.47 -8.96
N GLU A 278 7.52 6.95 -9.75
CA GLU A 278 7.92 6.29 -11.00
C GLU A 278 8.41 4.87 -10.74
N HIS A 279 9.21 4.65 -9.68
CA HIS A 279 9.66 3.33 -9.29
C HIS A 279 8.50 2.44 -8.84
N ARG A 280 7.52 2.98 -8.09
CA ARG A 280 6.32 2.24 -7.70
C ARG A 280 5.46 1.87 -8.91
N ILE A 281 5.19 2.82 -9.81
CA ILE A 281 4.42 2.61 -11.04
C ILE A 281 5.12 1.55 -11.88
N ASN A 282 6.42 1.66 -12.09
CA ASN A 282 7.17 0.66 -12.84
C ASN A 282 7.07 -0.71 -12.19
N ASN A 283 7.22 -0.82 -10.87
CA ASN A 283 7.05 -2.10 -10.16
C ASN A 283 5.63 -2.67 -10.28
N ASP A 284 4.60 -1.83 -10.24
CA ASP A 284 3.20 -2.24 -10.43
C ASP A 284 2.92 -2.67 -11.88
N LEU A 285 3.44 -1.94 -12.87
CA LEU A 285 3.33 -2.30 -14.29
C LEU A 285 4.08 -3.60 -14.59
N GLU A 286 5.28 -3.77 -14.03
CA GLU A 286 6.02 -5.02 -14.10
C GLU A 286 5.21 -6.15 -13.46
N ARG A 287 4.62 -5.96 -12.27
CA ARG A 287 3.71 -6.94 -11.68
C ARG A 287 2.57 -7.31 -12.63
N VAL A 288 1.90 -6.33 -13.25
CA VAL A 288 0.78 -6.57 -14.19
C VAL A 288 1.24 -7.37 -15.42
N LYS A 289 2.43 -7.09 -15.97
CA LYS A 289 3.00 -7.84 -17.10
C LYS A 289 3.16 -9.33 -16.80
N HIS A 290 3.40 -9.67 -15.53
CA HIS A 290 3.58 -11.04 -15.07
C HIS A 290 2.25 -11.71 -14.63
N GLU A 291 1.43 -10.99 -13.86
CA GLU A 291 0.26 -11.57 -13.18
C GLU A 291 -1.00 -11.61 -14.03
N VAL A 292 -1.16 -10.72 -15.01
CA VAL A 292 -2.41 -10.58 -15.76
C VAL A 292 -2.31 -11.33 -17.09
N ASN A 293 -3.14 -12.36 -17.23
CA ASN A 293 -3.23 -13.14 -18.45
C ASN A 293 -3.90 -12.32 -19.57
N LEU A 294 -3.15 -12.06 -20.64
CA LEU A 294 -3.59 -11.23 -21.75
C LEU A 294 -4.76 -11.83 -22.54
N ILE A 295 -4.82 -13.16 -22.66
CA ILE A 295 -5.93 -13.83 -23.35
C ILE A 295 -7.23 -13.62 -22.56
N GLN A 296 -7.18 -13.79 -21.24
CA GLN A 296 -8.34 -13.58 -20.35
C GLN A 296 -8.80 -12.11 -20.36
N HIS A 297 -7.85 -11.19 -20.33
CA HIS A 297 -8.15 -9.77 -20.36
C HIS A 297 -8.72 -9.33 -21.73
N ALA A 298 -8.16 -9.80 -22.83
CA ALA A 298 -8.70 -9.55 -24.16
C ALA A 298 -10.12 -10.14 -24.29
N ALA A 299 -10.36 -11.34 -23.77
CA ALA A 299 -11.70 -11.93 -23.74
C ALA A 299 -12.70 -11.10 -22.95
N SER A 300 -12.31 -10.57 -21.77
CA SER A 300 -13.19 -9.68 -20.98
C SER A 300 -13.48 -8.35 -21.67
N MET A 301 -12.60 -7.92 -22.58
CA MET A 301 -12.81 -6.78 -23.46
C MET A 301 -13.65 -7.10 -24.71
N GLY A 302 -14.12 -8.34 -24.87
CA GLY A 302 -14.98 -8.79 -25.96
C GLY A 302 -14.25 -9.32 -27.18
N TYR A 303 -12.97 -9.66 -27.08
CA TYR A 303 -12.27 -10.41 -28.13
C TYR A 303 -12.67 -11.89 -28.10
N VAL A 304 -12.89 -12.46 -29.28
CA VAL A 304 -13.29 -13.87 -29.47
C VAL A 304 -12.12 -14.65 -30.04
N LEU A 305 -11.89 -15.87 -29.54
CA LEU A 305 -10.83 -16.76 -30.01
C LEU A 305 -11.21 -17.42 -31.35
N ASP A 306 -10.36 -17.26 -32.37
CA ASP A 306 -10.45 -17.96 -33.66
C ASP A 306 -9.75 -19.32 -33.53
N LYS A 307 -10.53 -20.38 -33.26
CA LYS A 307 -10.02 -21.74 -33.00
C LYS A 307 -9.33 -22.36 -34.21
N GLU A 308 -9.71 -22.01 -35.44
CA GLU A 308 -9.14 -22.59 -36.65
C GLU A 308 -7.75 -22.01 -36.94
N LYS A 309 -7.51 -20.76 -36.54
CA LYS A 309 -6.24 -20.06 -36.77
C LYS A 309 -5.33 -20.03 -35.55
N SER A 310 -5.83 -20.46 -34.40
CA SER A 310 -5.04 -20.62 -33.18
C SER A 310 -4.27 -21.94 -33.20
N SER A 311 -3.09 -21.96 -32.58
CA SER A 311 -2.26 -23.14 -32.39
C SER A 311 -1.97 -23.35 -30.91
N ASN A 312 -1.24 -24.42 -30.57
CA ASN A 312 -0.81 -24.66 -29.20
C ASN A 312 0.11 -23.55 -28.66
N THR A 313 0.78 -22.79 -29.53
CA THR A 313 1.74 -21.75 -29.14
C THR A 313 1.18 -20.34 -29.26
N TRP A 314 0.15 -20.13 -30.07
CA TRP A 314 -0.42 -18.81 -30.35
C TRP A 314 -1.94 -18.83 -30.37
N ALA A 315 -2.56 -17.92 -29.62
CA ALA A 315 -3.98 -17.60 -29.70
C ALA A 315 -4.20 -16.45 -30.70
N VAL A 316 -5.08 -16.68 -31.67
CA VAL A 316 -5.59 -15.63 -32.55
C VAL A 316 -6.92 -15.18 -31.98
N MET A 317 -7.02 -13.90 -31.60
CA MET A 317 -8.25 -13.32 -31.07
C MET A 317 -8.69 -12.15 -31.94
N GLU A 318 -10.00 -11.99 -32.11
CA GLU A 318 -10.58 -10.94 -32.93
C GLU A 318 -11.75 -10.25 -32.25
N LYS A 319 -11.87 -8.95 -32.49
CA LYS A 319 -13.00 -8.13 -32.09
C LYS A 319 -13.28 -7.14 -33.21
N GLU A 320 -14.41 -7.29 -33.88
CA GLU A 320 -14.79 -6.46 -35.02
C GLU A 320 -13.69 -6.46 -36.10
N ASN A 321 -12.99 -5.33 -36.30
CA ASN A 321 -11.90 -5.18 -37.27
C ASN A 321 -10.50 -5.25 -36.65
N ASP A 322 -10.39 -5.51 -35.34
CA ASP A 322 -9.10 -5.66 -34.67
C ASP A 322 -8.79 -7.14 -34.45
N LYS A 323 -7.65 -7.57 -35.00
CA LYS A 323 -7.19 -8.96 -34.93
C LYS A 323 -5.80 -8.99 -34.31
N ILE A 324 -5.66 -9.75 -33.25
CA ILE A 324 -4.44 -9.83 -32.45
C ILE A 324 -3.96 -11.27 -32.31
N LEU A 325 -2.64 -11.42 -32.29
CA LEU A 325 -1.93 -12.66 -32.06
C LEU A 325 -1.27 -12.59 -30.68
N ILE A 326 -1.68 -13.47 -29.77
CA ILE A 326 -1.17 -13.55 -28.40
C ILE A 326 -0.45 -14.88 -28.24
N LYS A 327 0.73 -14.89 -27.61
CA LYS A 327 1.42 -16.15 -27.29
C LYS A 327 0.65 -16.86 -26.16
N ASN A 328 0.47 -18.19 -26.22
CA ASN A 328 -0.24 -19.00 -25.22
C ASN A 328 0.49 -19.14 -23.87
N GLY A 329 1.33 -18.17 -23.54
CA GLY A 329 2.09 -18.10 -22.31
C GLY A 329 3.06 -16.91 -22.36
N PRO A 330 3.61 -16.52 -21.21
CA PRO A 330 4.57 -15.44 -21.14
C PRO A 330 5.86 -15.74 -21.95
N ASN A 331 6.64 -14.69 -22.20
CA ASN A 331 7.98 -14.81 -22.77
C ASN A 331 9.00 -15.26 -21.69
N GLN A 332 10.28 -15.34 -22.06
CA GLN A 332 11.37 -15.73 -21.14
C GLN A 332 11.50 -14.80 -19.92
N ASN A 333 11.03 -13.56 -20.05
CA ASN A 333 11.03 -12.58 -18.97
C ASN A 333 9.74 -12.62 -18.13
N GLY A 334 8.86 -13.61 -18.34
CA GLY A 334 7.60 -13.71 -17.61
C GLY A 334 6.49 -12.78 -18.10
N HIS A 335 6.67 -12.07 -19.23
CA HIS A 335 5.72 -11.08 -19.72
C HIS A 335 4.75 -11.65 -20.76
N TRP A 336 3.46 -11.34 -20.62
CA TRP A 336 2.47 -11.59 -21.66
C TRP A 336 2.66 -10.64 -22.84
N MET A 337 2.70 -11.18 -24.06
CA MET A 337 3.01 -10.45 -25.29
C MET A 337 1.91 -10.62 -26.34
N TYR A 338 1.66 -9.57 -27.11
CA TYR A 338 0.83 -9.61 -28.31
C TYR A 338 1.49 -8.92 -29.50
N LYS A 339 0.94 -9.22 -30.68
CA LYS A 339 1.18 -8.52 -31.93
C LYS A 339 -0.16 -8.32 -32.63
N SER A 340 -0.45 -7.12 -33.13
CA SER A 340 -1.58 -6.91 -34.02
C SER A 340 -1.31 -7.53 -35.38
N LEU A 341 -2.34 -8.14 -35.97
CA LEU A 341 -2.33 -8.64 -37.35
C LEU A 341 -2.92 -7.61 -38.33
N VAL A 342 -3.33 -6.44 -37.82
CA VAL A 342 -3.89 -5.33 -38.59
C VAL A 342 -2.90 -4.17 -38.71
N ASP A 343 -2.14 -3.89 -37.65
CA ASP A 343 -1.06 -2.90 -37.65
C ASP A 343 0.28 -3.57 -37.26
N GLU A 344 1.21 -3.67 -38.20
CA GLU A 344 2.50 -4.31 -37.97
C GLU A 344 3.39 -3.58 -36.95
N GLN A 345 3.15 -2.28 -36.71
CA GLN A 345 3.88 -1.51 -35.70
C GLN A 345 3.31 -1.73 -34.30
N GLU A 346 2.10 -2.27 -34.18
CA GLU A 346 1.45 -2.49 -32.91
C GLU A 346 1.79 -3.88 -32.34
N LYS A 347 2.70 -3.88 -31.37
CA LYS A 347 3.13 -5.07 -30.63
C LYS A 347 3.64 -4.65 -29.26
N GLY A 348 3.61 -5.57 -28.30
CA GLY A 348 4.17 -5.30 -26.98
C GLY A 348 3.63 -6.23 -25.91
N THR A 349 3.72 -5.77 -24.68
CA THR A 349 3.20 -6.46 -23.50
C THR A 349 1.70 -6.24 -23.33
N ILE A 350 1.09 -6.90 -22.35
CA ILE A 350 -0.28 -6.58 -21.92
C ILE A 350 -0.47 -5.11 -21.55
N VAL A 351 0.55 -4.44 -20.99
CA VAL A 351 0.49 -3.01 -20.68
C VAL A 351 0.34 -2.21 -21.99
N ASP A 352 1.15 -2.52 -22.99
CA ASP A 352 1.09 -1.84 -24.29
C ASP A 352 -0.25 -2.09 -25.00
N PHE A 353 -0.78 -3.31 -24.89
CA PHE A 353 -2.11 -3.68 -25.37
C PHE A 353 -3.19 -2.78 -24.76
N MET A 354 -3.23 -2.72 -23.42
CA MET A 354 -4.20 -1.94 -22.68
C MET A 354 -4.10 -0.45 -22.97
N GLN A 355 -2.89 0.11 -23.00
CA GLN A 355 -2.69 1.52 -23.31
C GLN A 355 -3.18 1.89 -24.70
N LYS A 356 -2.94 1.03 -25.71
CA LYS A 356 -3.43 1.24 -27.07
C LYS A 356 -4.96 1.21 -27.18
N ARG A 357 -5.64 0.53 -26.25
CA ARG A 357 -7.11 0.53 -26.12
C ARG A 357 -7.63 1.58 -25.13
N GLY A 358 -6.80 2.55 -24.73
CA GLY A 358 -7.21 3.75 -23.99
C GLY A 358 -7.16 3.66 -22.46
N PHE A 359 -6.54 2.62 -21.90
CA PHE A 359 -6.38 2.50 -20.45
C PHE A 359 -5.26 3.41 -19.93
N SER A 360 -5.50 4.06 -18.78
CA SER A 360 -4.49 4.87 -18.09
C SER A 360 -3.57 4.01 -17.23
N TYR A 361 -2.34 4.47 -16.95
CA TYR A 361 -1.44 3.76 -16.05
C TYR A 361 -2.03 3.52 -14.66
N GLN A 362 -2.81 4.47 -14.12
CA GLN A 362 -3.49 4.29 -12.83
C GLN A 362 -4.52 3.15 -12.87
N SER A 363 -5.26 3.01 -13.96
CA SER A 363 -6.25 1.93 -14.12
C SER A 363 -5.58 0.58 -14.36
N ILE A 364 -4.40 0.55 -15.01
CA ILE A 364 -3.59 -0.65 -15.19
C ILE A 364 -2.97 -1.11 -13.85
N CYS A 365 -2.37 -0.22 -13.06
CA CYS A 365 -1.73 -0.57 -11.77
C CYS A 365 -2.70 -1.14 -10.71
N GLY A 366 -4.00 -0.86 -10.85
CA GLY A 366 -5.06 -1.42 -10.00
C GLY A 366 -5.51 -2.83 -10.41
N LEU A 367 -5.08 -3.33 -11.57
CA LEU A 367 -5.42 -4.67 -12.01
C LEU A 367 -4.61 -5.71 -11.25
N SER A 368 -5.33 -6.75 -10.86
CA SER A 368 -4.79 -7.99 -10.31
C SER A 368 -5.66 -9.10 -10.88
N SER A 369 -5.08 -10.29 -11.09
CA SER A 369 -5.80 -11.49 -11.56
C SER A 369 -7.10 -11.76 -10.80
N ARG A 370 -7.22 -11.29 -9.54
CA ARG A 370 -8.42 -11.38 -8.69
C ARG A 370 -9.63 -10.53 -9.14
N HIS A 371 -9.46 -9.62 -10.11
CA HIS A 371 -10.52 -8.70 -10.58
C HIS A 371 -11.09 -9.06 -11.96
N LEU A 372 -10.59 -10.11 -12.60
CA LEU A 372 -11.15 -10.62 -13.85
C LEU A 372 -12.19 -11.69 -13.51
N ASP A 373 -13.41 -11.55 -14.05
CA ASP A 373 -14.52 -12.45 -13.76
C ASP A 373 -14.22 -13.84 -14.34
N ASP A 374 -14.01 -14.83 -13.46
CA ASP A 374 -13.74 -16.24 -13.79
C ASP A 374 -14.83 -16.88 -14.67
N ARG A 375 -16.00 -16.23 -14.83
CA ARG A 375 -17.11 -16.73 -15.65
C ARG A 375 -16.75 -16.89 -17.13
N VAL A 376 -15.95 -15.99 -17.71
CA VAL A 376 -15.54 -16.08 -19.13
C VAL A 376 -14.60 -17.28 -19.36
N ILE A 377 -13.80 -17.63 -18.34
CA ILE A 377 -12.96 -18.83 -18.30
C ILE A 377 -13.81 -20.08 -18.07
N LYS A 378 -14.84 -20.01 -17.21
CA LYS A 378 -15.74 -21.14 -16.92
C LYS A 378 -16.58 -21.59 -18.11
N ASP A 379 -16.94 -20.67 -19.02
CA ASP A 379 -17.67 -21.00 -20.25
C ASP A 379 -16.77 -21.46 -21.41
N GLN A 380 -15.46 -21.29 -21.27
CA GLN A 380 -14.45 -21.88 -22.16
C GLN A 380 -13.86 -23.11 -21.46
N LYS A 381 -14.52 -24.26 -21.59
CA LYS A 381 -13.94 -25.54 -21.17
C LYS A 381 -12.53 -25.68 -21.76
N SER A 382 -11.56 -25.83 -20.85
CA SER A 382 -10.10 -25.82 -21.02
C SER A 382 -9.48 -24.43 -20.88
N LEU A 383 -9.08 -24.12 -19.64
CA LEU A 383 -7.78 -23.54 -19.26
C LEU A 383 -7.82 -23.32 -17.74
N SER A 384 -7.18 -24.23 -17.01
CA SER A 384 -7.02 -24.07 -15.56
C SER A 384 -6.08 -22.88 -15.27
N VAL A 385 -6.29 -22.21 -14.14
CA VAL A 385 -5.47 -21.07 -13.67
C VAL A 385 -4.16 -21.56 -12.99
N GLU A 386 -3.76 -22.80 -13.26
CA GLU A 386 -2.43 -23.30 -12.91
C GLU A 386 -1.52 -23.16 -14.14
N MET A 387 -0.23 -22.91 -13.92
CA MET A 387 0.72 -22.88 -15.03
C MET A 387 0.89 -24.33 -15.55
N GLU A 388 -0.02 -24.87 -16.36
CA GLU A 388 -0.15 -26.32 -16.65
C GLU A 388 1.13 -27.02 -17.16
N ASP A 389 2.09 -26.26 -17.69
CA ASP A 389 3.40 -26.80 -18.04
C ASP A 389 4.23 -27.11 -16.78
N ALA A 390 4.16 -28.38 -16.35
CA ALA A 390 4.91 -28.93 -15.23
C ALA A 390 6.42 -28.68 -15.34
N LEU A 391 6.98 -28.58 -16.56
CA LEU A 391 8.40 -28.30 -16.77
C LEU A 391 8.76 -26.86 -16.39
N SER A 392 7.99 -25.87 -16.84
CA SER A 392 8.18 -24.47 -16.46
C SER A 392 7.94 -24.25 -14.96
N GLN A 393 6.92 -24.89 -14.37
CA GLN A 393 6.68 -24.82 -12.93
C GLN A 393 7.88 -25.31 -12.14
N ARG A 394 8.38 -26.50 -12.53
CA ARG A 394 9.56 -27.11 -11.94
C ARG A 394 10.78 -26.22 -12.07
N TYR A 395 11.01 -25.64 -13.25
CA TYR A 395 12.17 -24.76 -13.48
C TYR A 395 12.15 -23.54 -12.56
N ILE A 396 11.01 -22.84 -12.45
CA ILE A 396 10.87 -21.65 -11.58
C ILE A 396 11.01 -22.02 -10.11
N ALA A 397 10.41 -23.14 -9.68
CA ALA A 397 10.55 -23.63 -8.31
C ALA A 397 12.01 -23.94 -7.98
N GLN A 398 12.68 -24.68 -8.87
CA GLN A 398 14.07 -25.09 -8.72
C GLN A 398 15.02 -23.89 -8.74
N GLU A 399 14.86 -22.95 -9.66
CA GLU A 399 15.71 -21.77 -9.78
C GLU A 399 15.61 -20.87 -8.54
N ALA A 400 14.40 -20.65 -8.02
CA ALA A 400 14.20 -19.89 -6.80
C ALA A 400 14.84 -20.55 -5.58
N PHE A 401 14.76 -21.88 -5.51
CA PHE A 401 15.43 -22.68 -4.47
C PHE A 401 16.96 -22.65 -4.63
N ASP A 402 17.48 -22.64 -5.86
CA ASP A 402 18.91 -22.64 -6.14
C ASP A 402 19.63 -21.34 -5.83
N ARG A 403 18.91 -20.22 -5.85
CA ARG A 403 19.44 -18.89 -5.50
C ARG A 403 19.60 -18.64 -4.00
N ILE A 404 19.16 -19.56 -3.12
CA ILE A 404 19.25 -19.38 -1.68
C ILE A 404 20.70 -19.51 -1.21
N VAL A 405 21.18 -18.50 -0.49
CA VAL A 405 22.53 -18.48 0.10
C VAL A 405 22.49 -19.15 1.47
N GLU A 406 23.31 -20.18 1.65
CA GLU A 406 23.37 -20.99 2.87
C GLU A 406 24.41 -20.46 3.86
N HIS A 407 24.05 -20.45 5.14
CA HIS A 407 24.92 -20.02 6.23
C HIS A 407 25.23 -21.21 7.14
N LYS A 408 26.52 -21.53 7.35
CA LYS A 408 26.94 -22.64 8.22
C LYS A 408 26.72 -22.39 9.73
N LYS A 409 26.64 -21.13 10.15
CA LYS A 409 26.45 -20.73 11.55
C LYS A 409 25.51 -19.55 11.64
N GLY A 410 24.80 -19.44 12.76
CA GLY A 410 23.87 -18.34 13.01
C GLY A 410 22.73 -18.28 11.99
N ASN A 411 22.33 -19.43 11.42
CA ASN A 411 21.27 -19.51 10.44
C ASN A 411 19.89 -19.64 11.11
N TYR A 412 18.82 -19.54 10.33
CA TYR A 412 17.45 -19.54 10.85
C TYR A 412 17.10 -20.78 11.69
N LEU A 413 17.46 -21.99 11.23
CA LEU A 413 17.17 -23.23 11.95
C LEU A 413 17.99 -23.37 13.24
N ALA A 414 19.26 -22.95 13.24
CA ALA A 414 20.06 -22.88 14.46
C ALA A 414 19.44 -21.92 15.49
N CYS A 415 18.86 -20.80 15.04
CA CYS A 415 18.12 -19.87 15.90
C CYS A 415 16.78 -20.44 16.43
N ARG A 416 16.31 -21.55 15.86
CA ARG A 416 15.16 -22.34 16.31
C ARG A 416 15.58 -23.59 17.12
N GLY A 417 16.87 -23.73 17.44
CA GLY A 417 17.40 -24.85 18.22
C GLY A 417 17.59 -26.14 17.41
N ILE A 418 17.44 -26.11 16.09
CA ILE A 418 17.63 -27.28 15.23
C ILE A 418 19.09 -27.34 14.77
N ASP A 419 19.76 -28.43 15.12
CA ASP A 419 21.16 -28.66 14.81
C ASP A 419 21.37 -28.99 13.32
N GLN A 420 22.55 -28.64 12.82
CA GLN A 420 22.84 -28.69 11.39
C GLN A 420 22.82 -30.13 10.83
N ASP A 421 23.34 -31.09 11.59
CA ASP A 421 23.35 -32.52 11.25
C ASP A 421 21.94 -33.13 11.11
N VAL A 422 20.91 -32.47 11.65
CA VAL A 422 19.53 -32.93 11.54
C VAL A 422 18.96 -32.74 10.13
N TYR A 423 19.41 -31.74 9.38
CA TYR A 423 18.87 -31.41 8.05
C TYR A 423 19.89 -31.42 6.91
N ASP A 424 21.20 -31.43 7.18
CA ASP A 424 22.25 -31.37 6.15
C ASP A 424 22.17 -32.50 5.11
N CYS A 425 21.58 -33.65 5.45
CA CYS A 425 21.39 -34.76 4.51
C CYS A 425 20.26 -34.53 3.49
N TYR A 426 19.40 -33.53 3.70
CA TYR A 426 18.22 -33.30 2.88
C TYR A 426 18.46 -32.23 1.82
N ALA A 427 18.55 -32.65 0.55
CA ALA A 427 18.70 -31.75 -0.59
C ALA A 427 17.53 -30.75 -0.74
N GLY A 428 16.36 -31.05 -0.17
CA GLY A 428 15.17 -30.20 -0.18
C GLY A 428 15.17 -29.07 0.85
N VAL A 429 16.26 -28.85 1.59
CA VAL A 429 16.39 -27.82 2.63
C VAL A 429 17.57 -26.90 2.33
N LYS A 430 17.35 -25.58 2.35
CA LYS A 430 18.43 -24.58 2.32
C LYS A 430 18.21 -23.52 3.39
N VAL A 431 19.27 -23.20 4.12
CA VAL A 431 19.16 -22.37 5.34
C VAL A 431 20.21 -21.28 5.37
N GLY A 432 19.75 -20.02 5.33
CA GLY A 432 20.54 -18.82 5.57
C GLY A 432 19.89 -17.97 6.65
N ASN A 433 19.64 -16.70 6.35
CA ASN A 433 18.82 -15.82 7.20
C ASN A 433 17.34 -16.25 7.28
N GLN A 434 16.89 -17.03 6.30
CA GLN A 434 15.61 -17.72 6.24
C GLN A 434 15.85 -19.21 6.02
N ALA A 435 14.90 -20.06 6.44
CA ALA A 435 14.87 -21.47 6.04
C ALA A 435 13.89 -21.65 4.88
N VAL A 436 14.34 -22.31 3.81
CA VAL A 436 13.54 -22.58 2.62
C VAL A 436 13.45 -24.10 2.41
N PHE A 437 12.24 -24.58 2.20
CA PHE A 437 11.93 -25.99 1.96
C PHE A 437 11.29 -26.14 0.59
N ALA A 438 11.76 -27.12 -0.19
CA ALA A 438 11.15 -27.52 -1.44
C ALA A 438 9.83 -28.26 -1.18
N LEU A 439 8.83 -27.97 -2.01
CA LEU A 439 7.53 -28.66 -2.00
C LEU A 439 7.41 -29.54 -3.24
N TYR A 440 6.96 -30.76 -3.04
CA TYR A 440 6.96 -31.82 -4.04
C TYR A 440 5.54 -32.32 -4.35
N ARG A 441 5.38 -32.80 -5.59
CA ARG A 441 4.25 -33.60 -6.08
C ARG A 441 4.79 -34.89 -6.71
N ASP A 442 3.90 -35.83 -7.02
CA ASP A 442 4.24 -37.10 -7.67
C ASP A 442 5.29 -37.88 -6.87
N ILE A 443 5.07 -37.96 -5.55
CA ILE A 443 6.03 -38.60 -4.62
C ILE A 443 6.01 -40.11 -4.82
N ASP A 444 7.15 -40.68 -5.18
CA ASP A 444 7.33 -42.11 -5.36
C ASP A 444 7.55 -42.87 -4.03
N SER A 445 7.73 -44.19 -4.14
CA SER A 445 7.96 -45.06 -2.98
C SER A 445 9.32 -44.86 -2.29
N ASN A 446 10.22 -44.04 -2.83
CA ASN A 446 11.48 -43.66 -2.19
C ASN A 446 11.42 -42.23 -1.63
N GLY A 447 10.25 -41.61 -1.62
CA GLY A 447 10.07 -40.22 -1.18
C GLY A 447 10.63 -39.20 -2.17
N LYS A 448 10.92 -39.60 -3.42
CA LYS A 448 11.37 -38.68 -4.46
C LYS A 448 10.14 -38.14 -5.18
N GLY A 449 10.01 -36.82 -5.22
CA GLY A 449 8.97 -36.14 -5.96
C GLY A 449 9.51 -35.10 -6.93
N THR A 450 8.62 -34.55 -7.74
CA THR A 450 8.91 -33.42 -8.61
C THR A 450 8.69 -32.12 -7.84
N ILE A 451 9.72 -31.27 -7.78
CA ILE A 451 9.59 -29.96 -7.13
C ILE A 451 8.55 -29.11 -7.88
N CYS A 452 7.61 -28.56 -7.13
CA CYS A 452 6.46 -27.82 -7.66
C CYS A 452 6.40 -26.38 -7.14
N SER A 453 6.94 -26.12 -5.94
CA SER A 453 7.07 -24.78 -5.34
C SER A 453 8.01 -24.82 -4.13
N THR A 454 8.09 -23.72 -3.39
CA THR A 454 8.86 -23.62 -2.13
C THR A 454 8.05 -22.92 -1.04
N ILE A 455 8.41 -23.19 0.22
CA ILE A 455 7.96 -22.46 1.41
C ILE A 455 9.16 -21.91 2.17
N SER A 456 9.12 -20.63 2.55
CA SER A 456 10.17 -19.99 3.34
C SER A 456 9.69 -19.52 4.70
N TYR A 457 10.61 -19.50 5.66
CA TYR A 457 10.38 -19.08 7.04
C TYR A 457 11.44 -18.05 7.47
N GLN A 458 11.00 -16.92 8.03
CA GLN A 458 11.88 -15.85 8.50
C GLN A 458 11.30 -15.12 9.72
N PHE A 459 12.16 -14.53 10.56
CA PHE A 459 11.74 -13.72 11.72
C PHE A 459 11.19 -12.34 11.32
N TYR A 460 10.17 -11.86 12.03
CA TYR A 460 9.50 -10.60 11.73
C TYR A 460 10.24 -9.38 12.31
N ALA A 461 10.67 -8.48 11.44
CA ALA A 461 11.49 -7.30 11.78
C ALA A 461 10.75 -6.14 12.48
N LYS A 462 9.42 -6.03 12.36
CA LYS A 462 8.65 -4.80 12.68
C LYS A 462 7.52 -4.96 13.72
N GLY A 463 7.49 -5.98 14.57
CA GLY A 463 6.44 -6.07 15.61
C GLY A 463 6.51 -7.25 16.58
N THR A 464 6.13 -6.94 17.84
CA THR A 464 5.78 -7.78 19.00
C THR A 464 6.53 -9.11 19.16
N MET A 465 7.39 -9.15 20.19
CA MET A 465 7.85 -10.41 20.79
C MET A 465 6.63 -11.25 21.19
N SER A 466 6.72 -12.58 21.07
CA SER A 466 5.76 -13.46 21.74
C SER A 466 5.82 -13.25 23.26
N ASP A 467 4.79 -13.68 24.00
CA ASP A 467 4.74 -13.56 25.47
C ASP A 467 5.95 -14.21 26.19
N GLY A 468 6.70 -15.08 25.48
CA GLY A 468 7.95 -15.69 25.93
C GLY A 468 9.25 -14.94 25.56
N GLY A 469 9.17 -13.79 24.87
CA GLY A 469 10.34 -12.98 24.49
C GLY A 469 11.09 -13.45 23.23
N CYS A 470 10.49 -14.31 22.40
CA CYS A 470 11.05 -14.77 21.12
C CYS A 470 10.46 -13.98 19.94
N PHE A 471 11.19 -13.91 18.82
CA PHE A 471 10.69 -13.26 17.60
C PHE A 471 9.63 -14.13 16.90
N ASN A 472 8.50 -13.51 16.53
CA ASN A 472 7.50 -14.19 15.70
C ASN A 472 8.07 -14.52 14.31
N SER A 473 7.76 -15.71 13.80
CA SER A 473 8.15 -16.14 12.46
C SER A 473 7.01 -15.92 11.46
N THR A 474 7.37 -15.54 10.25
CA THR A 474 6.46 -15.43 9.10
C THR A 474 6.80 -16.52 8.09
N LYS A 475 5.76 -17.11 7.48
CA LYS A 475 5.89 -18.12 6.43
C LYS A 475 5.39 -17.57 5.09
N TYR A 476 6.08 -17.89 4.01
CA TYR A 476 5.73 -17.45 2.66
C TYR A 476 5.77 -18.62 1.67
N PHE A 477 4.70 -18.80 0.91
CA PHE A 477 4.70 -19.68 -0.26
C PHE A 477 5.22 -18.93 -1.47
N GLN A 478 5.93 -19.64 -2.35
CA GLN A 478 6.28 -19.14 -3.67
C GLN A 478 4.99 -18.82 -4.45
N LYS A 479 4.83 -17.57 -4.85
CA LYS A 479 3.61 -17.08 -5.50
C LYS A 479 3.51 -17.62 -6.93
N GLY A 480 2.29 -17.95 -7.33
CA GLY A 480 1.98 -18.36 -8.71
C GLY A 480 2.33 -19.81 -9.04
N LEU A 481 2.74 -20.61 -8.05
CA LEU A 481 3.05 -22.02 -8.22
C LEU A 481 2.13 -22.91 -7.36
N PRO A 482 1.91 -24.16 -7.78
CA PRO A 482 1.06 -25.12 -7.07
C PRO A 482 1.55 -25.41 -5.64
N ARG A 483 0.61 -25.82 -4.77
CA ARG A 483 0.96 -26.38 -3.45
C ARG A 483 1.38 -27.84 -3.58
N GLY A 484 2.33 -28.25 -2.75
CA GLY A 484 2.78 -29.63 -2.61
C GLY A 484 3.13 -29.94 -1.16
N LEU A 485 3.72 -31.12 -0.94
CA LEU A 485 4.18 -31.55 0.38
C LEU A 485 5.67 -31.24 0.55
N SER A 486 6.07 -30.80 1.73
CA SER A 486 7.49 -30.84 2.06
C SER A 486 7.86 -32.27 2.42
N VAL A 487 8.88 -32.83 1.78
CA VAL A 487 9.34 -34.20 2.03
C VAL A 487 10.81 -34.17 2.40
N LEU A 488 11.14 -34.68 3.58
CA LEU A 488 12.49 -34.82 4.08
C LEU A 488 12.80 -36.31 4.21
N VAL A 489 13.63 -36.81 3.30
CA VAL A 489 14.01 -38.22 3.22
C VAL A 489 15.48 -38.34 2.81
N ASP A 490 16.19 -39.29 3.40
CA ASP A 490 17.53 -39.66 2.94
C ASP A 490 17.40 -40.70 1.83
N TYR A 491 17.70 -40.30 0.59
CA TYR A 491 17.57 -41.17 -0.58
C TYR A 491 18.50 -42.40 -0.56
N ASN A 492 19.48 -42.44 0.35
CA ASN A 492 20.37 -43.59 0.50
C ASN A 492 19.82 -44.66 1.44
N VAL A 493 18.71 -44.39 2.14
CA VAL A 493 18.11 -45.28 3.13
C VAL A 493 16.69 -45.64 2.72
N PRO A 494 16.34 -46.95 2.58
CA PRO A 494 14.98 -47.36 2.28
C PRO A 494 13.98 -46.87 3.33
N VAL A 495 12.85 -46.34 2.87
CA VAL A 495 11.77 -45.87 3.76
C VAL A 495 11.14 -47.06 4.49
N LYS A 496 10.89 -46.88 5.79
CA LYS A 496 10.23 -47.84 6.70
C LYS A 496 9.15 -47.17 7.54
N HIS A 497 9.31 -45.88 7.80
CA HIS A 497 8.46 -45.10 8.69
C HIS A 497 8.10 -43.77 8.02
N ILE A 498 6.87 -43.30 8.21
CA ILE A 498 6.43 -41.98 7.78
C ILE A 498 5.99 -41.19 9.01
N VAL A 499 6.45 -39.94 9.11
CA VAL A 499 5.97 -38.97 10.10
C VAL A 499 5.32 -37.82 9.36
N VAL A 500 4.04 -37.54 9.65
CA VAL A 500 3.29 -36.43 9.05
C VAL A 500 3.14 -35.28 10.03
N SER A 501 3.49 -34.06 9.65
CA SER A 501 3.41 -32.85 10.49
C SER A 501 2.75 -31.65 9.79
N GLU A 502 2.49 -30.56 10.54
CA GLU A 502 2.02 -29.30 9.95
C GLU A 502 3.12 -28.58 9.16
N SER A 503 4.33 -28.57 9.71
CA SER A 503 5.44 -27.81 9.14
C SER A 503 6.75 -28.60 9.11
N PRO A 504 7.67 -28.26 8.19
CA PRO A 504 8.99 -28.88 8.13
C PRO A 504 9.85 -28.56 9.37
N ILE A 505 9.58 -27.43 10.03
CA ILE A 505 10.25 -27.06 11.29
C ILE A 505 9.84 -28.04 12.39
N ASP A 506 8.56 -28.41 12.46
CA ASP A 506 8.05 -29.39 13.43
C ASP A 506 8.56 -30.79 13.11
N ALA A 507 8.63 -31.16 11.84
CA ALA A 507 9.22 -32.43 11.41
C ALA A 507 10.69 -32.56 11.84
N LEU A 508 11.50 -31.51 11.61
CA LEU A 508 12.90 -31.48 12.04
C LEU A 508 13.03 -31.44 13.57
N SER A 509 12.13 -30.73 14.26
CA SER A 509 12.13 -30.66 15.72
C SER A 509 11.80 -32.03 16.34
N TYR A 510 10.80 -32.71 15.77
CA TYR A 510 10.44 -34.08 16.12
C TYR A 510 11.61 -35.05 15.90
N LYS A 511 12.28 -34.96 14.74
CA LYS A 511 13.49 -35.76 14.43
C LYS A 511 14.59 -35.58 15.49
N GLN A 512 14.83 -34.35 15.94
CA GLN A 512 15.90 -34.05 16.90
C GLN A 512 15.57 -34.50 18.33
N LEU A 513 14.30 -34.38 18.73
CA LEU A 513 13.82 -34.77 20.07
C LEU A 513 13.91 -36.28 20.33
N ASP A 514 13.66 -37.10 19.32
CA ASP A 514 13.48 -38.55 19.49
C ASP A 514 14.28 -39.36 18.47
N ARG A 515 15.62 -39.38 18.65
CA ARG A 515 16.64 -39.94 17.73
C ARG A 515 16.03 -40.87 16.65
N PRO A 516 16.04 -40.42 15.38
CA PRO A 516 15.15 -40.94 14.35
C PRO A 516 15.31 -42.44 14.13
N LEU A 517 14.20 -43.13 13.88
CA LEU A 517 14.23 -44.47 13.33
C LEU A 517 14.86 -44.40 11.92
N ASP A 518 15.87 -45.22 11.66
CA ASP A 518 16.49 -45.31 10.34
C ASP A 518 15.43 -45.60 9.27
N GLY A 519 15.48 -44.85 8.16
CA GLY A 519 14.49 -44.97 7.09
C GLY A 519 13.18 -44.22 7.39
N THR A 520 13.22 -43.15 8.18
CA THR A 520 12.04 -42.28 8.36
C THR A 520 11.96 -41.22 7.26
N MET A 521 10.81 -41.17 6.59
CA MET A 521 10.41 -40.08 5.70
C MET A 521 9.51 -39.11 6.45
N TYR A 522 9.90 -37.83 6.51
CA TYR A 522 9.09 -36.78 7.14
C TYR A 522 8.32 -36.02 6.07
N VAL A 523 7.01 -35.89 6.26
CA VAL A 523 6.10 -35.25 5.31
C VAL A 523 5.37 -34.13 6.03
N SER A 524 5.41 -32.91 5.49
CA SER A 524 4.67 -31.78 6.05
C SER A 524 3.64 -31.23 5.09
N THR A 525 2.45 -30.99 5.63
CA THR A 525 1.27 -30.48 4.90
C THR A 525 1.36 -29.00 4.56
N CYS A 526 2.17 -28.25 5.31
CA CYS A 526 2.46 -26.84 5.09
C CYS A 526 1.16 -26.01 5.00
N GLY A 527 0.28 -26.10 5.99
CA GLY A 527 -0.99 -25.34 6.07
C GLY A 527 -2.23 -26.17 5.72
N SER A 528 -3.28 -25.51 5.21
CA SER A 528 -4.57 -26.19 4.97
C SER A 528 -4.48 -27.30 3.92
N LEU A 529 -5.28 -28.35 4.09
CA LEU A 529 -5.35 -29.50 3.20
C LEU A 529 -6.21 -29.19 1.96
N SER A 530 -5.62 -28.60 0.93
CA SER A 530 -6.26 -28.50 -0.40
C SER A 530 -6.38 -29.87 -1.06
N GLU A 531 -7.30 -30.04 -2.02
CA GLU A 531 -7.52 -31.32 -2.72
C GLU A 531 -6.23 -31.90 -3.34
N ASP A 532 -5.34 -31.06 -3.88
CA ASP A 532 -4.03 -31.53 -4.36
C ASP A 532 -3.17 -32.12 -3.25
N VAL A 533 -3.13 -31.47 -2.08
CA VAL A 533 -2.33 -31.94 -0.94
C VAL A 533 -2.92 -33.25 -0.40
N LYS A 534 -4.26 -33.37 -0.39
CA LYS A 534 -4.95 -34.61 -0.02
C LYS A 534 -4.60 -35.75 -0.99
N ARG A 535 -4.57 -35.47 -2.30
CA ARG A 535 -4.18 -36.45 -3.31
C ARG A 535 -2.73 -36.91 -3.13
N GLU A 536 -1.80 -35.98 -2.91
CA GLU A 536 -0.40 -36.34 -2.66
C GLU A 536 -0.24 -37.14 -1.35
N LEU A 537 -0.96 -36.79 -0.28
CA LEU A 537 -0.97 -37.56 0.96
C LEU A 537 -1.56 -38.97 0.77
N ALA A 538 -2.65 -39.08 0.02
CA ALA A 538 -3.26 -40.37 -0.30
C ALA A 538 -2.28 -41.26 -1.08
N ASN A 539 -1.53 -40.70 -2.04
CA ASN A 539 -0.48 -41.41 -2.76
C ASN A 539 0.64 -41.89 -1.79
N VAL A 540 1.07 -41.03 -0.86
CA VAL A 540 2.04 -41.42 0.20
C VAL A 540 1.49 -42.56 1.08
N PHE A 541 0.21 -42.54 1.45
CA PHE A 541 -0.42 -43.61 2.23
C PHE A 541 -0.62 -44.90 1.45
N SER A 542 -0.96 -44.82 0.16
CA SER A 542 -0.98 -45.99 -0.72
C SER A 542 0.39 -46.66 -0.78
N ASN A 543 1.46 -45.88 -0.97
CA ASN A 543 2.84 -46.40 -0.91
C ASN A 543 3.15 -47.03 0.46
N ALA A 544 2.72 -46.40 1.55
CA ALA A 544 2.88 -46.94 2.90
C ALA A 544 2.17 -48.29 3.08
N LYS A 545 0.96 -48.43 2.52
CA LYS A 545 0.18 -49.66 2.57
C LYS A 545 0.86 -50.79 1.81
N GLU A 546 1.27 -50.51 0.58
CA GLU A 546 1.90 -51.50 -0.32
C GLU A 546 3.21 -52.02 0.25
N ASN A 547 3.99 -51.16 0.91
CA ASN A 547 5.31 -51.50 1.43
C ASN A 547 5.32 -51.82 2.94
N GLY A 548 4.17 -51.77 3.61
CA GLY A 548 4.04 -52.07 5.03
C GLY A 548 4.73 -51.08 5.97
N TRP A 549 4.82 -49.80 5.58
CA TRP A 549 5.45 -48.76 6.39
C TRP A 549 4.54 -48.31 7.53
N SER A 550 5.11 -47.98 8.69
CA SER A 550 4.34 -47.42 9.79
C SER A 550 4.13 -45.92 9.61
N VAL A 551 2.93 -45.41 9.88
CA VAL A 551 2.62 -43.98 9.80
C VAL A 551 2.37 -43.41 11.20
N THR A 552 3.03 -42.29 11.51
CA THR A 552 2.84 -41.50 12.71
C THR A 552 2.36 -40.09 12.32
N LEU A 553 1.28 -39.62 12.92
CA LEU A 553 0.79 -38.26 12.81
C LEU A 553 1.32 -37.45 14.00
N ALA A 554 2.17 -36.47 13.72
CA ALA A 554 2.86 -35.62 14.67
C ALA A 554 2.41 -34.17 14.50
N PHE A 555 1.11 -33.92 14.73
CA PHE A 555 0.50 -32.59 14.64
C PHE A 555 0.61 -31.80 15.95
N ASP A 556 0.41 -30.48 15.86
CA ASP A 556 0.51 -29.56 16.98
C ASP A 556 -0.56 -29.84 18.04
N ASN A 557 -0.25 -29.56 19.30
CA ASN A 557 -1.15 -29.70 20.44
C ASN A 557 -2.08 -28.47 20.56
N ASP A 558 -2.81 -28.16 19.49
CA ASP A 558 -3.83 -27.13 19.48
C ASP A 558 -5.09 -27.55 18.72
N LYS A 559 -6.08 -26.65 18.63
CA LYS A 559 -7.35 -26.96 17.93
C LYS A 559 -7.16 -27.17 16.43
N ALA A 560 -6.20 -26.50 15.80
CA ALA A 560 -5.92 -26.64 14.38
C ALA A 560 -5.21 -27.98 14.13
N GLY A 561 -4.20 -28.31 14.92
CA GLY A 561 -3.50 -29.60 14.85
C GLY A 561 -4.40 -30.79 15.11
N SER A 562 -5.32 -30.69 16.08
CA SER A 562 -6.33 -31.73 16.31
C SER A 562 -7.28 -31.92 15.12
N HIS A 563 -7.65 -30.84 14.42
CA HIS A 563 -8.45 -30.94 13.20
C HIS A 563 -7.64 -31.59 12.06
N MET A 564 -6.37 -31.21 11.91
CA MET A 564 -5.49 -31.78 10.90
C MET A 564 -5.21 -33.26 11.13
N ASP A 565 -4.96 -33.71 12.37
CA ASP A 565 -4.83 -35.13 12.72
C ASP A 565 -6.06 -35.90 12.26
N LYS A 566 -7.26 -35.41 12.58
CA LYS A 566 -8.51 -36.06 12.20
C LYS A 566 -8.66 -36.18 10.68
N GLU A 567 -8.46 -35.09 9.94
CA GLU A 567 -8.65 -35.08 8.48
C GLU A 567 -7.60 -35.96 7.76
N VAL A 568 -6.35 -35.94 8.22
CA VAL A 568 -5.29 -36.80 7.66
C VAL A 568 -5.50 -38.27 8.04
N ARG A 569 -6.00 -38.55 9.25
CA ARG A 569 -6.37 -39.91 9.66
C ARG A 569 -7.50 -40.47 8.81
N GLU A 570 -8.52 -39.67 8.51
CA GLU A 570 -9.61 -40.08 7.62
C GLU A 570 -9.09 -40.45 6.21
N LEU A 571 -8.10 -39.72 5.70
CA LEU A 571 -7.42 -40.06 4.44
C LEU A 571 -6.62 -41.36 4.54
N ALA A 572 -5.89 -41.56 5.63
CA ALA A 572 -5.11 -42.78 5.84
C ALA A 572 -6.01 -44.02 6.01
N ASP A 573 -7.13 -43.88 6.72
CA ASP A 573 -8.14 -44.92 6.91
C ASP A 573 -8.77 -45.32 5.56
N ALA A 574 -9.03 -44.34 4.68
CA ALA A 574 -9.50 -44.60 3.31
C ALA A 574 -8.47 -45.40 2.48
N CYS A 575 -7.17 -45.26 2.79
CA CYS A 575 -6.08 -46.05 2.20
C CYS A 575 -5.77 -47.35 2.98
N LEU A 576 -6.57 -47.71 4.01
CA LEU A 576 -6.38 -48.88 4.88
C LEU A 576 -5.04 -48.88 5.65
N VAL A 577 -4.57 -47.70 6.05
CA VAL A 577 -3.33 -47.48 6.81
C VAL A 577 -3.63 -47.04 8.23
N ASN A 578 -3.19 -47.84 9.21
CA ASN A 578 -3.34 -47.50 10.61
C ASN A 578 -2.27 -46.49 11.05
N CYS A 579 -2.72 -45.34 11.54
CA CYS A 579 -1.84 -44.26 12.01
C CYS A 579 -1.71 -44.22 13.54
N LYS A 580 -0.48 -44.05 14.03
CA LYS A 580 -0.21 -43.68 15.43
C LYS A 580 -0.26 -42.16 15.58
N SER A 581 -0.74 -41.64 16.70
CA SER A 581 -0.55 -40.22 17.03
C SER A 581 0.65 -40.02 17.94
N SER A 582 1.35 -38.93 17.70
CA SER A 582 2.30 -38.35 18.62
C SER A 582 1.92 -36.88 18.76
N ILE A 583 1.85 -36.37 19.98
CA ILE A 583 1.54 -34.96 20.25
C ILE A 583 2.58 -34.39 21.21
N PRO A 584 2.90 -33.08 21.10
CA PRO A 584 3.78 -32.43 22.06
C PRO A 584 3.27 -32.56 23.50
N SER A 585 4.18 -32.81 24.45
CA SER A 585 3.79 -33.20 25.82
C SER A 585 3.15 -32.07 26.63
N GLN A 586 3.77 -30.89 26.61
CA GLN A 586 3.37 -29.72 27.41
C GLN A 586 3.30 -28.42 26.61
N PHE A 587 3.76 -28.45 25.35
CA PHE A 587 3.92 -27.27 24.50
C PHE A 587 2.91 -27.28 23.36
N LYS A 588 2.79 -26.14 22.69
CA LYS A 588 1.85 -26.00 21.58
C LYS A 588 2.32 -26.75 20.34
N ASP A 589 3.60 -26.62 20.01
CA ASP A 589 4.22 -27.23 18.84
C ASP A 589 5.53 -27.97 19.18
N TRP A 590 6.03 -28.78 18.25
CA TRP A 590 7.23 -29.58 18.45
C TRP A 590 8.50 -28.74 18.57
N ASN A 591 8.54 -27.55 17.97
CA ASN A 591 9.70 -26.67 18.08
C ASN A 591 9.79 -26.04 19.48
N GLU A 592 8.65 -25.66 20.08
CA GLU A 592 8.60 -25.20 21.46
C GLU A 592 9.10 -26.28 22.44
N GLU A 593 8.70 -27.54 22.25
CA GLU A 593 9.18 -28.65 23.06
C GLU A 593 10.68 -28.90 22.90
N LEU A 594 11.21 -28.82 21.67
CA LEU A 594 12.65 -28.90 21.42
C LEU A 594 13.41 -27.77 22.11
N VAL A 595 12.96 -26.52 21.92
CA VAL A 595 13.61 -25.35 22.51
C VAL A 595 13.61 -25.44 24.04
N TYR A 596 12.54 -25.97 24.63
CA TYR A 596 12.47 -26.21 26.07
C TYR A 596 13.42 -27.33 26.53
N SER A 597 13.43 -28.49 25.86
CA SER A 597 14.25 -29.64 26.24
C SER A 597 15.76 -29.35 26.17
N LEU A 598 16.18 -28.46 25.26
CA LEU A 598 17.57 -28.02 25.13
C LEU A 598 18.03 -27.10 26.28
N GLY A 599 17.11 -26.43 26.98
CA GLY A 599 17.44 -25.52 28.10
C GLY A 599 18.23 -24.26 27.71
N ARG A 600 18.26 -23.87 26.42
CA ARG A 600 19.06 -22.75 25.87
C ARG A 600 18.24 -21.55 25.42
N GLN A 601 17.05 -21.34 25.99
CA GLN A 601 16.11 -20.31 25.55
C GLN A 601 16.72 -18.91 25.44
N GLU A 602 17.50 -18.48 26.44
CA GLU A 602 18.08 -17.13 26.44
C GLU A 602 19.18 -16.94 25.38
N MET A 603 19.96 -18.00 25.13
CA MET A 603 20.94 -18.03 24.04
C MET A 603 20.23 -17.96 22.68
N LEU A 604 19.15 -18.70 22.48
CA LEU A 604 18.39 -18.69 21.23
C LEU A 604 17.74 -17.33 20.97
N LYS A 605 17.18 -16.67 21.99
CA LYS A 605 16.67 -15.29 21.85
C LYS A 605 17.76 -14.32 21.39
N LYS A 606 18.97 -14.44 21.93
CA LYS A 606 20.12 -13.62 21.51
C LYS A 606 20.48 -13.88 20.05
N LEU A 607 20.56 -15.14 19.64
CA LEU A 607 20.85 -15.53 18.25
C LEU A 607 19.76 -15.03 17.28
N GLN A 608 18.48 -15.13 17.65
CA GLN A 608 17.37 -14.59 16.86
C GLN A 608 17.51 -13.08 16.66
N LYS A 609 17.84 -12.34 17.72
CA LYS A 609 18.07 -10.89 17.65
C LYS A 609 19.24 -10.55 16.74
N GLU A 610 20.35 -11.27 16.86
CA GLU A 610 21.54 -11.09 16.01
C GLU A 610 21.21 -11.38 14.54
N LEU A 611 20.44 -12.43 14.25
CA LEU A 611 20.02 -12.79 12.90
C LEU A 611 19.10 -11.74 12.27
N VAL A 612 18.13 -11.21 13.04
CA VAL A 612 17.23 -10.13 12.57
C VAL A 612 18.02 -8.84 12.31
N THR A 613 18.93 -8.48 13.21
CA THR A 613 19.73 -7.26 13.08
C THR A 613 20.70 -7.35 11.91
N SER A 614 21.41 -8.46 11.76
CA SER A 614 22.32 -8.70 10.62
C SER A 614 21.58 -8.81 9.29
N GLY A 615 20.38 -9.40 9.27
CA GLY A 615 19.51 -9.41 8.08
C GLY A 615 19.08 -8.01 7.65
N GLN A 616 18.67 -7.15 8.59
CA GLN A 616 18.32 -5.76 8.32
C GLN A 616 19.53 -4.95 7.83
N GLU A 617 20.69 -5.11 8.48
CA GLU A 617 21.93 -4.46 8.06
C GLU A 617 22.39 -4.95 6.68
N HIS A 618 22.22 -6.24 6.37
CA HIS A 618 22.54 -6.78 5.05
C HIS A 618 21.55 -6.32 3.98
N GLU A 619 20.26 -6.19 4.27
CA GLU A 619 19.30 -5.56 3.35
C GLU A 619 19.60 -4.08 3.12
N LEU A 620 19.96 -3.34 4.18
CA LEU A 620 20.40 -1.95 4.10
C LEU A 620 21.71 -1.82 3.31
N ARG A 621 22.67 -2.74 3.50
CA ARG A 621 23.91 -2.80 2.71
C ARG A 621 23.63 -3.20 1.26
N LYS A 622 22.77 -4.16 0.96
CA LYS A 622 22.33 -4.44 -0.42
C LYS A 622 21.64 -3.24 -1.09
N GLN A 623 20.96 -2.40 -0.31
CA GLN A 623 20.38 -1.15 -0.80
C GLN A 623 21.45 -0.05 -1.01
N HIS A 624 22.54 -0.05 -0.23
CA HIS A 624 23.65 0.91 -0.37
C HIS A 624 24.74 0.47 -1.36
N GLU A 625 24.99 -0.83 -1.51
CA GLU A 625 25.94 -1.47 -2.44
C GLU A 625 25.37 -1.57 -3.86
N ARG A 626 24.05 -1.45 -4.02
CA ARG A 626 23.46 -1.11 -5.31
C ARG A 626 23.72 0.36 -5.61
N GLY A 627 24.93 0.65 -6.06
CA GLY A 627 25.24 1.89 -6.75
C GLY A 627 24.28 2.12 -7.94
N PRO A 628 24.23 3.34 -8.50
CA PRO A 628 23.33 3.64 -9.60
C PRO A 628 23.67 2.78 -10.83
N THR A 629 22.92 1.72 -11.05
CA THR A 629 22.99 0.96 -12.31
C THR A 629 22.29 1.71 -13.42
N VAL A 630 23.05 2.13 -14.42
CA VAL A 630 22.56 2.51 -15.75
C VAL A 630 22.86 1.35 -16.69
N MET A 631 21.85 0.76 -17.31
CA MET A 631 22.02 -0.25 -18.38
C MET A 631 22.82 -1.52 -18.01
N GLY A 632 22.77 -1.97 -16.74
CA GLY A 632 23.19 -3.33 -16.37
C GLY A 632 24.70 -3.64 -16.42
N MET A 633 25.58 -2.64 -16.35
CA MET A 633 27.02 -2.84 -16.13
C MET A 633 27.47 -2.21 -14.81
N GLU A 634 28.22 -2.97 -14.00
CA GLU A 634 28.87 -2.50 -12.78
C GLU A 634 30.11 -1.66 -13.14
N ILE A 635 30.19 -0.44 -12.61
CA ILE A 635 31.39 0.41 -12.74
C ILE A 635 32.26 0.18 -11.49
N PRO A 636 33.54 -0.24 -11.62
CA PRO A 636 34.42 -0.33 -10.48
C PRO A 636 34.76 1.08 -9.97
N CYS A 637 34.67 1.29 -8.66
CA CYS A 637 35.18 2.51 -8.03
C CYS A 637 36.70 2.42 -7.89
N GLU A 638 37.43 3.35 -8.50
CA GLU A 638 38.73 3.83 -8.01
C GLU A 638 38.53 5.03 -7.09
#